data_AF-A0A7S9KPF4-F1
#
_entry.id   AF-A0A7S9KPF4-F1
#
_cell.length_a   1.000
_cell.length_b   1.000
_cell.length_c   1.000
_cell.angle_alpha   90.00
_cell.angle_beta   90.00
_cell.angle_gamma   90.00
#
_symmetry.space_group_name_H-M   'P 1'
#
loop_
_entity.id
_entity.type
_entity.pdbx_description
1 polymer ?
#
loop_
_entity_poly.entity_id
_entity_poly.type
_entity_poly.pdbx_seq_one_letter_code
_entity_poly.pdbx_strand_id
1 'polypeptide(L)'
;MYILEEQRYIHEDLERLEQGIADRVRDEPKHIRDRLNCDHEIAQLLDQIQNQSNELLKIYKDNSGARAAEIQQLGTGDPFDAFYKQLGEIREHHAKYPNEQAENSEQRYKQRKAGDAAGPVATVVDTIFSGEEAYGRFFDLNTCHESYLNLPNVKRHTYLQYLEHFDNFTPAYCGVKRGEKLTDQYFSYVGELAQYLEDFMRRSRPLQNTDKVLSSFDEEFASLWEKNEIEGWATEPTTNGSSATTLSSPEAKWCKYCEKEFKNENVYNSHLPGRKHKKAEEQWRQRQEDSTAESGNAASGVVSAMRLKERAVAEREYRVKRLASAMSTERSDTRVNVERKQGMTRREREQELENLYNESDLPRENVEEGDGDDEDDEDKIYNPLKVPLGWDGKPIPFWLYRLHGLGVEFPCEICGNYVYKGRRAFEKHFNEARHIYNLKCLGITNPTLFRDITKMDEAQRLWEKIQRERKQSKLDEGSIVQMEDGEGNVMPEKVYYDLQKQGLLTGNRLLSGPCDVRAAINNQHQSIENRDGDPDAFCFHSSSFSQFHWQRHEAYTRSLSTGMTQITKPLPALYTVYVLRSTVRHASLYIGSTPNPPRRLKQHNGESKGGAMRTSRDTLRPWEMIGLVSGFPSMVAALKFEYDLPFFP
;
A
#
# COMPACT_ATOMS: atom_id res chain seq x y z
N MET A 1 -59.61 -7.97 -5.75
CA MET A 1 -58.89 -6.71 -5.48
C MET A 1 -59.30 -5.73 -6.56
N TYR A 2 -59.62 -4.49 -6.18
CA TYR A 2 -60.06 -3.45 -7.11
C TYR A 2 -58.86 -2.93 -7.91
N ILE A 3 -59.00 -2.79 -9.22
CA ILE A 3 -57.89 -2.40 -10.12
C ILE A 3 -57.47 -0.96 -9.84
N LEU A 4 -58.42 -0.08 -9.52
CA LEU A 4 -58.09 1.30 -9.16
C LEU A 4 -57.34 1.42 -7.84
N GLU A 5 -57.64 0.55 -6.87
CA GLU A 5 -56.87 0.50 -5.62
C GLU A 5 -55.46 -0.06 -5.85
N GLU A 6 -55.33 -1.06 -6.71
CA GLU A 6 -54.01 -1.57 -7.13
C GLU A 6 -53.19 -0.47 -7.84
N GLN A 7 -53.80 0.33 -8.72
CA GLN A 7 -53.14 1.49 -9.32
C GLN A 7 -52.70 2.51 -8.27
N ARG A 8 -53.58 2.86 -7.31
CA ARG A 8 -53.26 3.78 -6.22
C ARG A 8 -52.10 3.26 -5.38
N TYR A 9 -52.14 1.98 -5.03
CA TYR A 9 -51.11 1.31 -4.23
C TYR A 9 -49.75 1.34 -4.93
N ILE A 10 -49.69 1.02 -6.22
CA ILE A 10 -48.42 1.05 -6.97
C ILE A 10 -47.87 2.48 -7.06
N HIS A 11 -48.72 3.50 -7.28
CA HIS A 11 -48.28 4.90 -7.25
C HIS A 11 -47.74 5.31 -5.88
N GLU A 12 -48.41 4.92 -4.80
CA GLU A 12 -47.93 5.16 -3.45
C GLU A 12 -46.58 4.45 -3.20
N ASP A 13 -46.45 3.18 -3.59
CA ASP A 13 -45.21 2.40 -3.46
C ASP A 13 -44.05 3.04 -4.23
N LEU A 14 -44.29 3.53 -5.44
CA LEU A 14 -43.30 4.29 -6.23
C LEU A 14 -42.83 5.55 -5.49
N GLU A 15 -43.75 6.34 -4.94
CA GLU A 15 -43.41 7.55 -4.18
C GLU A 15 -42.60 7.21 -2.90
N ARG A 16 -42.91 6.07 -2.26
CA ARG A 16 -42.12 5.59 -1.10
C ARG A 16 -40.74 5.07 -1.49
N LEU A 17 -40.61 4.39 -2.63
CA LEU A 17 -39.32 3.97 -3.17
C LEU A 17 -38.44 5.19 -3.48
N GLU A 18 -39.01 6.22 -4.12
CA GLU A 18 -38.32 7.49 -4.39
C GLU A 18 -37.86 8.17 -3.10
N GLN A 19 -38.72 8.25 -2.08
CA GLN A 19 -38.33 8.77 -0.76
C GLN A 19 -37.20 7.95 -0.13
N GLY A 20 -37.27 6.61 -0.22
CA GLY A 20 -36.24 5.71 0.28
C GLY A 20 -34.88 5.88 -0.40
N ILE A 21 -34.87 6.25 -1.69
CA ILE A 21 -33.66 6.64 -2.43
C ILE A 21 -33.19 8.02 -1.97
N ALA A 22 -34.08 9.00 -1.86
CA ALA A 22 -33.73 10.36 -1.45
C ALA A 22 -33.09 10.40 -0.05
N ASP A 23 -33.58 9.58 0.89
CA ASP A 23 -33.03 9.46 2.23
C ASP A 23 -31.60 8.86 2.21
N ARG A 24 -31.35 7.89 1.32
CA ARG A 24 -30.03 7.26 1.14
C ARG A 24 -29.02 8.17 0.45
N VAL A 25 -29.46 8.91 -0.56
CA VAL A 25 -28.60 9.88 -1.27
C VAL A 25 -28.22 11.05 -0.39
N ARG A 26 -29.10 11.44 0.56
CA ARG A 26 -28.78 12.48 1.55
C ARG A 26 -27.65 12.05 2.49
N ASP A 27 -27.51 10.75 2.69
CA ASP A 27 -26.53 10.17 3.57
C ASP A 27 -25.22 9.92 2.80
N GLU A 28 -24.12 10.57 3.19
CA GLU A 28 -22.81 10.43 2.52
C GLU A 28 -21.79 9.70 3.41
N PRO A 29 -21.71 8.35 3.35
CA PRO A 29 -20.74 7.60 4.14
C PRO A 29 -19.30 7.94 3.75
N LYS A 30 -18.46 8.09 4.78
CA LYS A 30 -17.02 8.33 4.62
C LYS A 30 -16.29 7.08 4.13
N HIS A 31 -16.67 5.90 4.64
CA HIS A 31 -16.00 4.64 4.33
C HIS A 31 -16.49 4.05 3.01
N ILE A 32 -15.57 3.49 2.21
CA ILE A 32 -15.87 2.96 0.86
C ILE A 32 -16.89 1.82 0.88
N ARG A 33 -16.81 0.92 1.87
CA ARG A 33 -17.76 -0.19 2.07
C ARG A 33 -19.19 0.32 2.22
N ASP A 34 -19.39 1.31 3.08
CA ASP A 34 -20.72 1.82 3.41
C ASP A 34 -21.30 2.63 2.25
N ARG A 35 -20.46 3.40 1.55
CA ARG A 35 -20.84 4.10 0.32
C ARG A 35 -21.32 3.11 -0.73
N LEU A 36 -20.54 2.07 -0.99
CA LEU A 36 -20.89 1.06 -1.98
C LEU A 36 -22.14 0.27 -1.56
N ASN A 37 -22.33 0.03 -0.26
CA ASN A 37 -23.56 -0.60 0.23
C ASN A 37 -24.78 0.30 0.00
N CYS A 38 -24.65 1.60 0.26
CA CYS A 38 -25.69 2.58 -0.07
C CYS A 38 -26.02 2.54 -1.57
N ASP A 39 -25.01 2.54 -2.44
CA ASP A 39 -25.18 2.49 -3.90
C ASP A 39 -25.91 1.21 -4.35
N HIS A 40 -25.58 0.05 -3.76
CA HIS A 40 -26.28 -1.21 -4.05
C HIS A 40 -27.72 -1.22 -3.55
N GLU A 41 -28.00 -0.65 -2.36
CA GLU A 41 -29.36 -0.50 -1.86
C GLU A 41 -30.18 0.40 -2.79
N ILE A 42 -29.61 1.53 -3.23
CA ILE A 42 -30.27 2.42 -4.20
C ILE A 42 -30.53 1.69 -5.52
N ALA A 43 -29.57 0.91 -6.03
CA ALA A 43 -29.76 0.13 -7.24
C ALA A 43 -30.92 -0.88 -7.12
N GLN A 44 -31.05 -1.57 -5.97
CA GLN A 44 -32.17 -2.47 -5.71
C GLN A 44 -33.51 -1.73 -5.66
N LEU A 45 -33.56 -0.52 -5.10
CA LEU A 45 -34.77 0.31 -5.10
C LEU A 45 -35.13 0.79 -6.51
N LEU A 46 -34.13 1.15 -7.33
CA LEU A 46 -34.35 1.52 -8.73
C LEU A 46 -34.91 0.34 -9.56
N ASP A 47 -34.42 -0.87 -9.34
CA ASP A 47 -34.96 -2.07 -9.98
C ASP A 47 -36.42 -2.32 -9.57
N GLN A 48 -36.75 -2.09 -8.30
CA GLN A 48 -38.14 -2.16 -7.82
C GLN A 48 -39.02 -1.09 -8.47
N ILE A 49 -38.55 0.15 -8.59
CA ILE A 49 -39.25 1.23 -9.31
C ILE A 49 -39.54 0.82 -10.75
N GLN A 50 -38.56 0.24 -11.46
CA GLN A 50 -38.75 -0.21 -12.84
C GLN A 50 -39.79 -1.33 -12.93
N ASN A 51 -39.75 -2.30 -12.02
CA ASN A 51 -40.72 -3.40 -11.98
C ASN A 51 -42.14 -2.91 -11.70
N GLN A 52 -42.32 -2.06 -10.68
CA GLN A 52 -43.61 -1.45 -10.32
C GLN A 52 -44.14 -0.57 -11.45
N SER A 53 -43.29 0.25 -12.07
CA SER A 53 -43.66 1.08 -13.22
C SER A 53 -44.10 0.24 -14.42
N ASN A 54 -43.43 -0.87 -14.69
CA ASN A 54 -43.80 -1.79 -15.77
C ASN A 54 -45.15 -2.47 -15.51
N GLU A 55 -45.44 -2.83 -14.27
CA GLU A 55 -46.73 -3.36 -13.86
C GLU A 55 -47.85 -2.31 -14.01
N LEU A 56 -47.62 -1.11 -13.50
CA LEU A 56 -48.54 0.02 -13.63
C LEU A 56 -48.87 0.34 -15.10
N LEU A 57 -47.86 0.33 -15.97
CA LEU A 57 -48.05 0.51 -17.42
C LEU A 57 -48.92 -0.60 -18.05
N LYS A 58 -48.84 -1.84 -17.58
CA LYS A 58 -49.72 -2.92 -18.05
C LYS A 58 -51.17 -2.64 -17.64
N ILE A 59 -51.40 -2.14 -16.43
CA ILE A 59 -52.74 -1.79 -15.96
C ILE A 59 -53.30 -0.60 -16.78
N TYR A 60 -52.48 0.41 -17.09
CA TYR A 60 -52.90 1.53 -17.94
C TYR A 60 -53.19 1.15 -19.40
N LYS A 61 -52.46 0.18 -19.96
CA LYS A 61 -52.74 -0.34 -21.31
C LYS A 61 -54.11 -1.04 -21.38
N ASP A 62 -54.61 -1.55 -20.25
CA ASP A 62 -55.95 -2.14 -20.09
C ASP A 62 -56.30 -3.17 -21.18
N ASN A 63 -55.38 -4.09 -21.47
CA ASN A 63 -55.57 -5.11 -22.52
C ASN A 63 -56.83 -5.98 -22.29
N SER A 64 -57.28 -6.12 -21.05
CA SER A 64 -58.48 -6.88 -20.66
C SER A 64 -59.76 -6.03 -20.66
N GLY A 65 -59.67 -4.70 -20.74
CA GLY A 65 -60.80 -3.78 -20.55
C GLY A 65 -61.37 -3.77 -19.13
N ALA A 66 -60.72 -4.45 -18.18
CA ALA A 66 -61.22 -4.61 -16.82
C ALA A 66 -61.18 -3.29 -16.04
N ARG A 67 -60.17 -2.44 -16.30
CA ARG A 67 -60.08 -1.11 -15.69
C ARG A 67 -61.21 -0.22 -16.18
N ALA A 68 -61.46 -0.21 -17.50
CA ALA A 68 -62.58 0.54 -18.06
C ALA A 68 -63.94 0.05 -17.53
N ALA A 69 -64.10 -1.27 -17.37
CA ALA A 69 -65.32 -1.85 -16.81
C ALA A 69 -65.56 -1.45 -15.35
N GLU A 70 -64.51 -1.42 -14.52
CA GLU A 70 -64.61 -0.96 -13.12
C GLU A 70 -64.95 0.52 -13.02
N ILE A 71 -64.31 1.37 -13.84
CA ILE A 71 -64.62 2.79 -13.93
C ILE A 71 -66.08 3.00 -14.34
N GLN A 72 -66.56 2.22 -15.33
CA GLN A 72 -67.94 2.29 -15.75
C GLN A 72 -68.89 1.84 -14.63
N GLN A 73 -68.57 0.77 -13.90
CA GLN A 73 -69.37 0.30 -12.77
C GLN A 73 -69.48 1.35 -11.66
N LEU A 74 -68.38 2.05 -11.35
CA LEU A 74 -68.38 3.14 -10.38
C LEU A 74 -69.14 4.37 -10.89
N GLY A 75 -69.10 4.62 -12.20
CA GLY A 75 -69.77 5.76 -12.84
C GLY A 75 -71.25 5.54 -13.19
N THR A 76 -71.76 4.30 -13.14
CA THR A 76 -73.14 3.97 -13.52
C THR A 76 -73.96 3.55 -12.29
N GLY A 77 -74.88 4.41 -11.84
CA GLY A 77 -75.76 4.18 -10.69
C GLY A 77 -75.75 5.33 -9.69
N ASP A 78 -76.29 5.11 -8.49
CA ASP A 78 -76.12 6.02 -7.35
C ASP A 78 -74.75 5.78 -6.70
N PRO A 79 -73.83 6.76 -6.73
CA PRO A 79 -72.49 6.62 -6.15
C PRO A 79 -72.51 6.28 -4.65
N PHE A 80 -73.53 6.73 -3.91
CA PHE A 80 -73.61 6.49 -2.47
C PHE A 80 -73.92 5.03 -2.14
N ASP A 81 -74.81 4.38 -2.90
CA ASP A 81 -75.15 2.97 -2.70
C ASP A 81 -73.95 2.05 -2.97
N ALA A 82 -73.18 2.33 -4.04
CA ALA A 82 -71.95 1.59 -4.35
C ALA A 82 -70.90 1.75 -3.24
N PHE A 83 -70.73 2.97 -2.72
CA PHE A 83 -69.82 3.26 -1.60
C PHE A 83 -70.21 2.50 -0.33
N TYR A 84 -71.49 2.55 0.06
CA TYR A 84 -71.96 1.85 1.27
C TYR A 84 -71.83 0.34 1.15
N LYS A 85 -72.00 -0.22 -0.06
CA LYS A 85 -71.75 -1.64 -0.30
C LYS A 85 -70.29 -2.00 -0.06
N GLN A 86 -69.35 -1.26 -0.64
CA GLN A 86 -67.91 -1.48 -0.42
C GLN A 86 -67.50 -1.29 1.05
N LEU A 87 -68.05 -0.29 1.72
CA LEU A 87 -67.82 -0.05 3.14
C LEU A 87 -68.31 -1.22 4.01
N GLY A 88 -69.46 -1.81 3.65
CA GLY A 88 -70.00 -3.01 4.28
C GLY A 88 -69.03 -4.19 4.18
N GLU A 89 -68.53 -4.47 2.97
CA GLU A 89 -67.55 -5.54 2.70
C GLU A 89 -66.25 -5.35 3.51
N ILE A 90 -65.74 -4.12 3.60
CA ILE A 90 -64.53 -3.80 4.39
C ILE A 90 -64.77 -4.01 5.89
N ARG A 91 -65.93 -3.60 6.41
CA ARG A 91 -66.28 -3.81 7.83
C ARG A 91 -66.39 -5.28 8.18
N GLU A 92 -66.99 -6.08 7.30
CA GLU A 92 -67.06 -7.54 7.46
C GLU A 92 -65.66 -8.18 7.45
N HIS A 93 -64.77 -7.70 6.57
CA HIS A 93 -63.38 -8.16 6.53
C HIS A 93 -62.64 -7.89 7.85
N HIS A 94 -62.67 -6.65 8.35
CA HIS A 94 -62.02 -6.30 9.63
C HIS A 94 -62.66 -6.98 10.84
N ALA A 95 -63.97 -7.27 10.80
CA ALA A 95 -64.63 -8.08 11.82
C ALA A 95 -64.12 -9.52 11.82
N LYS A 96 -63.79 -10.07 10.64
CA LYS A 96 -63.24 -11.42 10.47
C LYS A 96 -61.75 -11.50 10.84
N TYR A 97 -60.98 -10.44 10.59
CA TYR A 97 -59.55 -10.37 10.88
C TYR A 97 -59.17 -9.17 11.77
N PRO A 98 -59.49 -9.21 13.08
CA PRO A 98 -59.28 -8.04 13.97
C PRO A 98 -57.81 -7.72 14.27
N ASN A 99 -56.92 -8.70 14.11
CA ASN A 99 -55.49 -8.57 14.40
C ASN A 99 -54.66 -8.22 13.16
N GLU A 100 -55.29 -8.12 11.98
CA GLU A 100 -54.62 -7.72 10.76
C GLU A 100 -54.31 -6.22 10.85
N GLN A 101 -53.03 -5.90 10.93
CA GLN A 101 -52.58 -4.51 10.93
C GLN A 101 -52.64 -3.96 9.51
N ALA A 102 -53.05 -2.70 9.38
CA ALA A 102 -52.95 -2.00 8.11
C ALA A 102 -51.47 -1.93 7.69
N GLU A 103 -51.19 -2.29 6.45
CA GLU A 103 -49.84 -2.19 5.90
C GLU A 103 -49.38 -0.74 5.91
N ASN A 104 -48.25 -0.46 6.56
CA ASN A 104 -47.63 0.86 6.55
C ASN A 104 -46.56 0.90 5.46
N SER A 105 -46.92 1.47 4.31
CA SER A 105 -46.03 1.66 3.15
C SER A 105 -44.77 2.46 3.50
N GLU A 106 -44.86 3.41 4.44
CA GLU A 106 -43.75 4.29 4.85
C GLU A 106 -42.64 3.54 5.58
N GLN A 107 -42.98 2.53 6.37
CA GLN A 107 -42.01 1.76 7.15
C GLN A 107 -41.22 0.76 6.29
N ARG A 108 -41.72 0.43 5.10
CA ARG A 108 -41.18 -0.65 4.25
C ARG A 108 -39.78 -0.35 3.73
N TYR A 109 -39.51 0.90 3.35
CA TYR A 109 -38.24 1.31 2.71
C TYR A 109 -37.36 2.20 3.59
N LYS A 110 -37.82 2.51 4.80
CA LYS A 110 -37.09 3.31 5.76
C LYS A 110 -35.76 2.63 6.11
N GLN A 111 -34.67 3.40 6.09
CA GLN A 111 -33.36 2.91 6.48
C GLN A 111 -33.38 2.45 7.95
N ARG A 112 -32.94 1.22 8.21
CA ARG A 112 -32.75 0.72 9.58
C ARG A 112 -31.55 1.43 10.18
N LYS A 113 -31.73 2.18 11.26
CA LYS A 113 -30.61 2.83 11.96
C LYS A 113 -29.84 1.78 12.75
N ALA A 114 -28.53 1.97 12.89
CA ALA A 114 -27.64 1.06 13.60
C ALA A 114 -28.06 0.77 15.06
N GLY A 115 -28.87 1.62 15.68
CA GLY A 115 -29.43 1.41 17.02
C GLY A 115 -30.64 0.46 17.09
N ASP A 116 -31.27 0.12 15.96
CA ASP A 116 -32.50 -0.69 15.93
C ASP A 116 -32.23 -2.20 15.79
N ALA A 117 -31.00 -2.61 15.44
CA ALA A 117 -30.62 -4.00 15.21
C ALA A 117 -29.64 -4.51 16.29
N ALA A 118 -29.95 -5.66 16.90
CA ALA A 118 -29.14 -6.32 17.91
C ALA A 118 -27.90 -7.03 17.32
N GLY A 119 -26.99 -6.27 16.69
CA GLY A 119 -25.70 -6.76 16.19
C GLY A 119 -25.31 -6.21 14.82
N PRO A 120 -24.06 -6.44 14.38
CA PRO A 120 -23.60 -6.05 13.04
C PRO A 120 -24.43 -6.80 11.99
N VAL A 121 -25.19 -6.04 11.20
CA VAL A 121 -25.96 -6.57 10.08
C VAL A 121 -24.98 -6.79 8.93
N ALA A 122 -24.78 -8.05 8.54
CA ALA A 122 -24.00 -8.38 7.35
C ALA A 122 -24.58 -7.62 6.14
N THR A 123 -23.76 -6.81 5.49
CA THR A 123 -24.20 -5.98 4.37
C THR A 123 -24.15 -6.78 3.07
N VAL A 124 -24.93 -6.36 2.08
CA VAL A 124 -24.97 -7.03 0.76
C VAL A 124 -23.56 -7.09 0.15
N VAL A 125 -22.80 -6.02 0.34
CA VAL A 125 -21.42 -5.85 -0.15
C VAL A 125 -20.44 -6.87 0.40
N ASP A 126 -20.62 -7.33 1.64
CA ASP A 126 -19.74 -8.31 2.28
C ASP A 126 -19.77 -9.69 1.60
N THR A 127 -20.83 -9.97 0.82
CA THR A 127 -21.00 -11.24 0.09
C THR A 127 -20.60 -11.16 -1.38
N ILE A 128 -20.53 -9.93 -1.93
CA ILE A 128 -20.35 -9.68 -3.36
C ILE A 128 -18.88 -9.63 -3.76
N PHE A 129 -18.02 -9.15 -2.86
CA PHE A 129 -16.60 -8.95 -3.11
C PHE A 129 -15.72 -9.94 -2.36
N SER A 130 -14.64 -10.35 -3.02
CA SER A 130 -13.53 -11.03 -2.36
C SER A 130 -12.77 -10.07 -1.44
N GLY A 131 -12.15 -10.59 -0.37
CA GLY A 131 -11.31 -9.80 0.51
C GLY A 131 -10.13 -9.12 -0.21
N GLU A 132 -9.62 -9.71 -1.29
CA GLU A 132 -8.55 -9.12 -2.11
C GLU A 132 -9.04 -7.96 -2.99
N GLU A 133 -10.32 -7.91 -3.34
CA GLU A 133 -10.92 -6.86 -4.16
C GLU A 133 -11.18 -5.56 -3.35
N ALA A 134 -11.18 -5.66 -2.02
CA ALA A 134 -11.38 -4.55 -1.09
C ALA A 134 -12.55 -3.64 -1.48
N TYR A 135 -13.75 -4.24 -1.65
CA TYR A 135 -15.00 -3.54 -1.98
C TYR A 135 -14.91 -2.71 -3.29
N GLY A 136 -14.34 -3.31 -4.34
CA GLY A 136 -14.25 -2.69 -5.67
C GLY A 136 -13.06 -1.76 -5.88
N ARG A 137 -12.13 -1.69 -4.92
CA ARG A 137 -10.92 -0.86 -5.04
C ARG A 137 -9.84 -1.53 -5.90
N PHE A 138 -9.74 -2.86 -5.84
CA PHE A 138 -8.70 -3.62 -6.53
C PHE A 138 -9.31 -4.77 -7.32
N PHE A 139 -8.59 -5.20 -8.37
CA PHE A 139 -8.91 -6.45 -9.06
C PHE A 139 -8.22 -7.64 -8.41
N ASP A 140 -8.92 -8.77 -8.37
CA ASP A 140 -8.36 -10.08 -8.09
C ASP A 140 -8.17 -10.86 -9.40
N LEU A 141 -7.03 -10.63 -10.07
CA LEU A 141 -6.69 -11.28 -11.33
C LEU A 141 -5.78 -12.51 -11.15
N ASN A 142 -5.64 -13.04 -9.93
CA ASN A 142 -4.77 -14.19 -9.68
C ASN A 142 -5.24 -15.43 -10.46
N THR A 143 -6.54 -15.72 -10.43
CA THR A 143 -7.13 -16.84 -11.18
C THR A 143 -6.91 -16.69 -12.68
N CYS A 144 -7.10 -15.48 -13.22
CA CYS A 144 -6.83 -15.20 -14.64
C CYS A 144 -5.34 -15.34 -14.98
N HIS A 145 -4.44 -14.93 -14.08
CA HIS A 145 -2.99 -15.08 -14.26
C HIS A 145 -2.56 -16.55 -14.27
N GLU A 146 -3.15 -17.39 -13.42
CA GLU A 146 -2.92 -18.84 -13.45
C GLU A 146 -3.39 -19.46 -14.77
N SER A 147 -4.61 -19.12 -15.23
CA SER A 147 -5.11 -19.52 -16.55
C SER A 147 -4.19 -19.05 -17.67
N TYR A 148 -3.64 -17.84 -17.60
CA TYR A 148 -2.67 -17.30 -18.56
C TYR A 148 -1.38 -18.11 -18.61
N LEU A 149 -0.82 -18.47 -17.45
CA LEU A 149 0.42 -19.25 -17.36
C LEU A 149 0.27 -20.68 -17.90
N ASN A 150 -0.96 -21.21 -17.92
CA ASN A 150 -1.28 -22.53 -18.44
C ASN A 150 -1.41 -22.57 -19.98
N LEU A 151 -1.44 -21.42 -20.65
CA LEU A 151 -1.55 -21.35 -22.10
C LEU A 151 -0.26 -21.82 -22.80
N PRO A 152 -0.37 -22.51 -23.95
CA PRO A 152 0.78 -22.96 -24.72
C PRO A 152 1.52 -21.78 -25.36
N ASN A 153 2.86 -21.84 -25.39
CA ASN A 153 3.76 -20.87 -26.05
C ASN A 153 3.63 -19.41 -25.56
N VAL A 154 3.06 -19.20 -24.37
CA VAL A 154 2.96 -17.88 -23.75
C VAL A 154 4.28 -17.42 -23.15
N LYS A 155 4.54 -16.11 -23.23
CA LYS A 155 5.64 -15.49 -22.49
C LYS A 155 5.31 -15.48 -20.99
N ARG A 156 6.15 -16.15 -20.19
CA ARG A 156 5.93 -16.24 -18.73
C ARG A 156 6.16 -14.88 -18.08
N HIS A 157 5.07 -14.23 -17.68
CA HIS A 157 5.10 -12.98 -16.93
C HIS A 157 4.91 -13.23 -15.43
N THR A 158 5.64 -12.46 -14.62
CA THR A 158 5.30 -12.31 -13.20
C THR A 158 3.93 -11.64 -13.05
N TYR A 159 3.29 -11.77 -11.87
CA TYR A 159 1.96 -11.20 -11.66
C TYR A 159 1.93 -9.67 -11.91
N LEU A 160 2.94 -8.92 -11.45
CA LEU A 160 3.06 -7.49 -11.73
C LEU A 160 3.15 -7.17 -13.24
N GLN A 161 3.97 -7.91 -13.98
CA GLN A 161 4.09 -7.75 -15.43
C GLN A 161 2.78 -8.12 -16.15
N TYR A 162 2.04 -9.09 -15.62
CA TYR A 162 0.73 -9.46 -16.13
C TYR A 162 -0.28 -8.33 -15.93
N LEU A 163 -0.36 -7.73 -14.72
CA LEU A 163 -1.24 -6.58 -14.45
C LEU A 163 -0.93 -5.36 -15.33
N GLU A 164 0.33 -5.18 -15.74
CA GLU A 164 0.73 -4.13 -16.68
C GLU A 164 0.34 -4.41 -18.12
N HIS A 165 0.10 -5.66 -18.52
CA HIS A 165 0.02 -6.03 -19.93
C HIS A 165 -1.15 -6.96 -20.30
N PHE A 166 -2.06 -7.29 -19.38
CA PHE A 166 -3.18 -8.23 -19.64
C PHE A 166 -4.16 -7.73 -20.72
N ASP A 167 -4.22 -6.42 -20.96
CA ASP A 167 -5.00 -5.77 -22.02
C ASP A 167 -4.24 -5.69 -23.36
N ASN A 168 -2.94 -5.97 -23.37
CA ASN A 168 -2.11 -5.90 -24.57
C ASN A 168 -1.91 -7.28 -25.21
N PHE A 169 -2.78 -7.58 -26.18
CA PHE A 169 -2.78 -8.84 -26.92
C PHE A 169 -1.82 -8.89 -28.11
N THR A 170 -0.90 -7.93 -28.25
CA THR A 170 0.09 -7.97 -29.32
C THR A 170 1.11 -9.10 -29.08
N PRO A 171 1.64 -9.74 -30.14
CA PRO A 171 2.58 -10.85 -29.99
C PRO A 171 3.85 -10.50 -29.19
N ALA A 172 4.26 -9.23 -29.17
CA ALA A 172 5.44 -8.78 -28.43
C ALA A 172 5.30 -8.91 -26.91
N TYR A 173 4.09 -8.69 -26.39
CA TYR A 173 3.81 -8.73 -24.95
C TYR A 173 3.32 -10.11 -24.55
N CYS A 174 2.32 -10.66 -25.26
CA CYS A 174 1.68 -11.91 -24.88
C CYS A 174 2.47 -13.17 -25.31
N GLY A 175 3.24 -13.09 -26.41
CA GLY A 175 3.96 -14.22 -27.01
C GLY A 175 3.08 -15.14 -27.89
N VAL A 176 1.76 -15.04 -27.78
CA VAL A 176 0.80 -15.85 -28.54
C VAL A 176 0.68 -15.36 -29.98
N LYS A 177 0.88 -16.27 -30.94
CA LYS A 177 0.71 -15.97 -32.37
C LYS A 177 -0.76 -16.03 -32.78
N ARG A 178 -1.12 -15.37 -33.89
CA ARG A 178 -2.50 -15.35 -34.42
C ARG A 178 -3.13 -16.74 -34.56
N GLY A 179 -2.37 -17.74 -35.00
CA GLY A 179 -2.86 -19.12 -35.11
C GLY A 179 -3.14 -19.80 -33.76
N GLU A 180 -2.40 -19.47 -32.72
CA GLU A 180 -2.56 -20.04 -31.37
C GLU A 180 -3.72 -19.39 -30.61
N LYS A 181 -4.05 -18.12 -30.93
CA LYS A 181 -5.23 -17.41 -30.41
C LYS A 181 -6.55 -18.08 -30.79
N LEU A 182 -6.57 -18.88 -31.85
CA LEU A 182 -7.75 -19.62 -32.30
C LEU A 182 -7.97 -20.94 -31.53
N THR A 183 -7.12 -21.24 -30.55
CA THR A 183 -7.26 -22.42 -29.69
C THR A 183 -8.35 -22.20 -28.65
N ASP A 184 -9.12 -23.24 -28.35
CA ASP A 184 -10.21 -23.18 -27.36
C ASP A 184 -9.73 -22.75 -25.96
N GLN A 185 -8.50 -23.13 -25.57
CA GLN A 185 -7.90 -22.72 -24.29
C GLN A 185 -7.71 -21.21 -24.20
N TYR A 186 -7.21 -20.58 -25.27
CA TYR A 186 -7.04 -19.12 -25.32
C TYR A 186 -8.39 -18.42 -25.30
N PHE A 187 -9.35 -18.94 -26.08
CA PHE A 187 -10.71 -18.41 -26.12
C PHE A 187 -11.41 -18.48 -24.75
N SER A 188 -11.21 -19.56 -23.98
CA SER A 188 -11.70 -19.69 -22.60
C SER A 188 -11.06 -18.64 -21.70
N TYR A 189 -9.73 -18.54 -21.70
CA TYR A 189 -8.99 -17.58 -20.89
C TYR A 189 -9.43 -16.12 -21.13
N VAL A 190 -9.49 -15.67 -22.39
CA VAL A 190 -9.92 -14.28 -22.68
C VAL A 190 -11.41 -14.09 -22.35
N GLY A 191 -12.22 -15.14 -22.47
CA GLY A 191 -13.61 -15.13 -22.04
C GLY A 191 -13.76 -14.95 -20.52
N GLU A 192 -13.04 -15.74 -19.73
CA GLU A 192 -13.01 -15.65 -18.26
C GLU A 192 -12.52 -14.27 -17.80
N LEU A 193 -11.47 -13.74 -18.43
CA LEU A 193 -10.95 -12.41 -18.13
C LEU A 193 -11.97 -11.30 -18.47
N ALA A 194 -12.63 -11.38 -19.63
CA ALA A 194 -13.66 -10.43 -20.02
C ALA A 194 -14.86 -10.48 -19.06
N GLN A 195 -15.31 -11.68 -18.72
CA GLN A 195 -16.43 -11.90 -17.81
C GLN A 195 -16.12 -11.37 -16.42
N TYR A 196 -14.94 -11.68 -15.86
CA TYR A 196 -14.52 -11.15 -14.56
C TYR A 196 -14.53 -9.63 -14.53
N LEU A 197 -13.95 -8.97 -15.55
CA LEU A 197 -13.89 -7.51 -15.60
C LEU A 197 -15.28 -6.88 -15.77
N GLU A 198 -16.17 -7.52 -16.53
CA GLU A 198 -17.56 -7.09 -16.68
C GLU A 198 -18.33 -7.21 -15.35
N ASP A 199 -18.25 -8.37 -14.71
CA ASP A 199 -18.91 -8.63 -13.42
C ASP A 199 -18.37 -7.68 -12.35
N PHE A 200 -17.06 -7.44 -12.33
CA PHE A 200 -16.43 -6.48 -11.43
C PHE A 200 -16.95 -5.06 -11.67
N MET A 201 -17.09 -4.62 -12.93
CA MET A 201 -17.66 -3.30 -13.25
C MET A 201 -19.11 -3.16 -12.77
N ARG A 202 -19.93 -4.19 -12.97
CA ARG A 202 -21.34 -4.22 -12.49
C ARG A 202 -21.43 -4.14 -10.97
N ARG A 203 -20.54 -4.84 -10.26
CA ARG A 203 -20.51 -4.86 -8.79
C ARG A 203 -19.94 -3.56 -8.21
N SER A 204 -18.89 -2.99 -8.82
CA SER A 204 -18.23 -1.78 -8.30
C SER A 204 -19.00 -0.48 -8.57
N ARG A 205 -19.86 -0.45 -9.60
CA ARG A 205 -20.60 0.74 -10.02
C ARG A 205 -22.08 0.41 -10.30
N PRO A 206 -22.85 0.00 -9.28
CA PRO A 206 -24.22 -0.49 -9.48
C PRO A 206 -25.20 0.59 -9.98
N LEU A 207 -24.92 1.87 -9.76
CA LEU A 207 -25.74 3.00 -10.24
C LEU A 207 -25.46 3.38 -11.70
N GLN A 208 -24.36 2.89 -12.27
CA GLN A 208 -24.03 3.14 -13.67
C GLN A 208 -24.79 2.13 -14.54
N ASN A 209 -25.42 2.60 -15.62
CA ASN A 209 -26.03 1.70 -16.60
C ASN A 209 -24.92 1.00 -17.41
N THR A 210 -24.46 -0.14 -16.92
CA THR A 210 -23.40 -0.93 -17.52
C THR A 210 -23.80 -1.52 -18.87
N ASP A 211 -25.07 -1.89 -19.07
CA ASP A 211 -25.53 -2.47 -20.33
C ASP A 211 -25.39 -1.50 -21.49
N LYS A 212 -25.70 -0.22 -21.27
CA LYS A 212 -25.49 0.85 -22.25
C LYS A 212 -24.01 1.09 -22.56
N VAL A 213 -23.15 0.98 -21.55
CA VAL A 213 -21.69 1.11 -21.74
C VAL A 213 -21.17 -0.06 -22.58
N LEU A 214 -21.58 -1.29 -22.25
CA LEU A 214 -21.16 -2.48 -22.98
C LEU A 214 -21.71 -2.48 -24.41
N SER A 215 -22.96 -2.07 -24.63
CA SER A 215 -23.51 -1.95 -25.98
C SER A 215 -22.74 -0.93 -26.82
N SER A 216 -22.28 0.17 -26.21
CA SER A 216 -21.44 1.15 -26.91
C SER A 216 -20.10 0.55 -27.37
N PHE A 217 -19.51 -0.36 -26.58
CA PHE A 217 -18.30 -1.07 -26.98
C PHE A 217 -18.56 -2.05 -28.12
N ASP A 218 -19.70 -2.74 -28.09
CA ASP A 218 -20.09 -3.68 -29.13
C ASP A 218 -20.38 -2.96 -30.47
N GLU A 219 -21.00 -1.78 -30.42
CA GLU A 219 -21.21 -0.89 -31.57
C GLU A 219 -19.89 -0.34 -32.15
N GLU A 220 -19.00 0.15 -31.27
CA GLU A 220 -17.66 0.59 -31.66
C GLU A 220 -16.88 -0.55 -32.33
N PHE A 221 -16.90 -1.74 -31.74
CA PHE A 221 -16.27 -2.93 -32.29
C PHE A 221 -16.84 -3.30 -33.67
N ALA A 222 -18.16 -3.33 -33.81
CA ALA A 222 -18.80 -3.63 -35.09
C ALA A 222 -18.33 -2.66 -36.18
N SER A 223 -18.28 -1.36 -35.86
CA SER A 223 -17.81 -0.34 -36.79
C SER A 223 -16.33 -0.50 -37.18
N LEU A 224 -15.46 -0.83 -36.23
CA LEU A 224 -14.03 -1.04 -36.46
C LEU A 224 -13.74 -2.35 -37.19
N TRP A 225 -14.56 -3.38 -36.94
CA TRP A 225 -14.49 -4.67 -37.61
C TRP A 225 -14.88 -4.54 -39.09
N GLU A 226 -15.94 -3.80 -39.39
CA GLU A 226 -16.33 -3.47 -40.77
C GLU A 226 -15.24 -2.71 -41.51
N LYS A 227 -14.58 -1.75 -40.83
CA LYS A 227 -13.45 -0.98 -41.39
C LYS A 227 -12.15 -1.77 -41.47
N ASN A 228 -12.06 -2.98 -40.90
CA ASN A 228 -10.84 -3.77 -40.76
C ASN A 228 -9.69 -3.05 -40.02
N GLU A 229 -10.02 -2.15 -39.09
CA GLU A 229 -9.05 -1.32 -38.34
C GLU A 229 -8.64 -1.92 -37.00
N ILE A 230 -9.13 -3.13 -36.67
CA ILE A 230 -8.82 -3.77 -35.40
C ILE A 230 -7.38 -4.28 -35.40
N GLU A 231 -6.59 -3.73 -34.48
CA GLU A 231 -5.19 -4.07 -34.25
C GLU A 231 -5.00 -5.58 -34.04
N GLY A 232 -4.13 -6.19 -34.86
CA GLY A 232 -3.83 -7.63 -34.80
C GLY A 232 -4.81 -8.55 -35.54
N TRP A 233 -5.95 -8.04 -36.01
CA TRP A 233 -7.00 -8.80 -36.70
C TRP A 233 -7.37 -8.28 -38.09
N ALA A 234 -6.72 -7.21 -38.55
CA ALA A 234 -6.84 -6.73 -39.91
C ALA A 234 -6.64 -7.86 -40.93
N THR A 235 -7.44 -7.82 -41.99
CA THR A 235 -7.26 -8.72 -43.12
C THR A 235 -5.97 -8.29 -43.82
N GLU A 236 -4.94 -9.12 -43.76
CA GLU A 236 -3.75 -8.95 -44.61
C GLU A 236 -4.28 -8.79 -46.05
N PRO A 237 -3.95 -7.71 -46.79
CA PRO A 237 -4.38 -7.59 -48.16
C PRO A 237 -3.85 -8.82 -48.89
N THR A 238 -4.76 -9.63 -49.44
CA THR A 238 -4.36 -10.67 -50.39
C THR A 238 -3.71 -9.95 -51.57
N THR A 239 -2.39 -9.88 -51.56
CA THR A 239 -1.61 -9.59 -52.75
C THR A 239 -1.86 -10.74 -53.71
N ASN A 240 -2.90 -10.62 -54.52
CA ASN A 240 -3.00 -11.33 -55.78
C ASN A 240 -1.83 -10.84 -56.64
N GLY A 241 -0.71 -11.53 -56.52
CA GLY A 241 0.56 -11.18 -57.12
C GLY A 241 1.70 -11.48 -56.18
N SER A 242 2.18 -12.73 -56.22
CA SER A 242 3.49 -13.12 -55.70
C SER A 242 3.68 -13.03 -54.18
N SER A 243 3.12 -14.00 -53.45
CA SER A 243 3.89 -14.56 -52.33
C SER A 243 5.16 -15.17 -52.93
N ALA A 244 6.21 -14.35 -53.04
CA ALA A 244 7.55 -14.87 -53.09
C ALA A 244 7.78 -15.54 -51.73
N THR A 245 7.36 -16.80 -51.61
CA THR A 245 8.16 -17.77 -50.86
C THR A 245 9.58 -17.51 -51.34
N THR A 246 10.46 -17.02 -50.47
CA THR A 246 11.86 -16.84 -50.79
C THR A 246 12.42 -18.21 -51.12
N LEU A 247 12.31 -18.58 -52.39
CA LEU A 247 12.84 -19.80 -52.94
C LEU A 247 14.34 -19.76 -52.72
N SER A 248 14.88 -20.79 -52.08
CA SER A 248 16.31 -20.86 -51.75
C SER A 248 17.23 -20.74 -52.98
N SER A 249 16.70 -20.96 -54.19
CA SER A 249 17.38 -20.85 -55.47
C SER A 249 16.41 -20.37 -56.57
N PRO A 250 16.85 -19.58 -57.57
CA PRO A 250 16.00 -19.12 -58.67
C PRO A 250 15.41 -20.25 -59.54
N GLU A 251 15.99 -21.46 -59.50
CA GLU A 251 15.49 -22.64 -60.22
C GLU A 251 14.54 -23.52 -59.38
N ALA A 252 14.34 -23.19 -58.11
CA ALA A 252 13.51 -24.00 -57.23
C ALA A 252 12.01 -23.82 -57.54
N LYS A 253 11.25 -24.91 -57.43
CA LYS A 253 9.80 -24.95 -57.66
C LYS A 253 9.08 -25.37 -56.38
N TRP A 254 8.00 -24.66 -56.05
CA TRP A 254 7.15 -24.96 -54.91
C TRP A 254 5.96 -25.84 -55.30
N CYS A 255 5.69 -26.90 -54.55
CA CYS A 255 4.49 -27.73 -54.74
C CYS A 255 3.35 -27.27 -53.84
N LYS A 256 2.23 -26.87 -54.46
CA LYS A 256 1.00 -26.46 -53.76
C LYS A 256 0.43 -27.53 -52.84
N TYR A 257 0.44 -28.81 -53.25
CA TYR A 257 -0.20 -29.90 -52.49
C TYR A 257 0.68 -30.47 -51.39
N CYS A 258 2.00 -30.48 -51.59
CA CYS A 258 2.97 -31.03 -50.64
C CYS A 258 3.56 -29.98 -49.67
N GLU A 259 3.32 -28.70 -49.93
CA GLU A 259 3.89 -27.55 -49.20
C GLU A 259 5.42 -27.66 -49.01
N LYS A 260 6.13 -28.01 -50.09
CA LYS A 260 7.60 -28.17 -50.10
C LYS A 260 8.24 -27.52 -51.32
N GLU A 261 9.43 -26.97 -51.11
CA GLU A 261 10.31 -26.52 -52.18
C GLU A 261 11.15 -27.67 -52.73
N PHE A 262 11.34 -27.66 -54.05
CA PHE A 262 12.18 -28.59 -54.78
C PHE A 262 13.26 -27.82 -55.53
N LYS A 263 14.52 -28.24 -55.38
CA LYS A 263 15.68 -27.48 -55.85
C LYS A 263 15.73 -27.26 -57.38
N ASN A 264 15.29 -28.26 -58.16
CA ASN A 264 15.29 -28.23 -59.63
C ASN A 264 13.98 -28.77 -60.19
N GLU A 265 13.62 -28.35 -61.41
CA GLU A 265 12.40 -28.76 -62.12
C GLU A 265 12.31 -30.28 -62.34
N ASN A 266 13.43 -30.96 -62.61
CA ASN A 266 13.44 -32.42 -62.76
C ASN A 266 13.05 -33.16 -61.47
N VAL A 267 13.49 -32.66 -60.31
CA VAL A 267 13.13 -33.26 -59.01
C VAL A 267 11.67 -32.98 -58.69
N TYR A 268 11.19 -31.78 -59.02
CA TYR A 268 9.78 -31.43 -58.93
C TYR A 268 8.93 -32.37 -59.81
N ASN A 269 9.24 -32.55 -61.08
CA ASN A 269 8.46 -33.41 -61.97
C ASN A 269 8.50 -34.89 -61.53
N SER A 270 9.61 -35.35 -60.94
CA SER A 270 9.72 -36.71 -60.40
C SER A 270 8.88 -36.96 -59.14
N HIS A 271 8.54 -35.91 -58.38
CA HIS A 271 7.76 -36.06 -57.14
C HIS A 271 6.25 -36.14 -57.39
N LEU A 272 5.75 -35.54 -58.48
CA LEU A 272 4.33 -35.53 -58.88
C LEU A 272 3.71 -36.94 -58.99
N PRO A 273 4.35 -37.93 -59.63
CA PRO A 273 3.79 -39.30 -59.68
C PRO A 273 3.95 -40.06 -58.36
N GLY A 274 4.69 -39.54 -57.38
CA GLY A 274 5.00 -40.22 -56.12
C GLY A 274 3.76 -40.42 -55.23
N ARG A 275 3.71 -41.56 -54.53
CA ARG A 275 2.60 -41.90 -53.61
C ARG A 275 2.30 -40.81 -52.57
N LYS A 276 3.33 -40.10 -52.11
CA LYS A 276 3.18 -39.01 -51.13
C LYS A 276 2.47 -37.79 -51.74
N HIS A 277 2.80 -37.41 -52.96
CA HIS A 277 2.13 -36.31 -53.67
C HIS A 277 0.68 -36.67 -53.97
N LYS A 278 0.42 -37.85 -54.54
CA LYS A 278 -0.95 -38.31 -54.82
C LYS A 278 -1.82 -38.41 -53.57
N LYS A 279 -1.26 -38.83 -52.43
CA LYS A 279 -2.00 -38.85 -51.16
C LYS A 279 -2.29 -37.46 -50.61
N ALA A 280 -1.35 -36.53 -50.75
CA ALA A 280 -1.54 -35.13 -50.36
C ALA A 280 -2.55 -34.42 -51.27
N GLU A 281 -2.51 -34.71 -52.57
CA GLU A 281 -3.47 -34.23 -53.57
C GLU A 281 -4.87 -34.79 -53.32
N GLU A 282 -5.01 -36.08 -53.02
CA GLU A 282 -6.28 -36.72 -52.65
C GLU A 282 -6.85 -36.14 -51.35
N GLN A 283 -6.02 -35.91 -50.32
CA GLN A 283 -6.45 -35.25 -49.07
C GLN A 283 -6.85 -33.79 -49.28
N TRP A 284 -6.14 -33.09 -50.16
CA TRP A 284 -6.49 -31.72 -50.53
C TRP A 284 -7.81 -31.68 -51.31
N ARG A 285 -8.02 -32.64 -52.22
CA ARG A 285 -9.28 -32.80 -52.97
C ARG A 285 -10.44 -33.19 -52.05
N GLN A 286 -10.23 -34.10 -51.09
CA GLN A 286 -11.23 -34.45 -50.07
C GLN A 286 -11.61 -33.26 -49.20
N ARG A 287 -10.63 -32.42 -48.77
CA ARG A 287 -10.94 -31.15 -48.09
C ARG A 287 -11.74 -30.17 -48.95
N GLN A 288 -11.54 -30.20 -50.27
CA GLN A 288 -12.34 -29.41 -51.22
C GLN A 288 -13.73 -30.00 -51.46
N GLU A 289 -13.85 -31.33 -51.50
CA GLU A 289 -15.12 -32.05 -51.66
C GLU A 289 -16.00 -31.92 -50.42
N ASP A 290 -15.43 -32.03 -49.21
CA ASP A 290 -16.13 -31.69 -47.96
C ASP A 290 -16.58 -30.21 -47.94
N SER A 291 -15.84 -29.31 -48.60
CA SER A 291 -16.25 -27.90 -48.74
C SER A 291 -17.31 -27.66 -49.84
N THR A 292 -17.50 -28.61 -50.77
CA THR A 292 -18.46 -28.49 -51.88
C THR A 292 -19.71 -29.34 -51.69
N ALA A 293 -19.70 -30.37 -50.84
CA ALA A 293 -20.87 -31.17 -50.48
C ALA A 293 -21.88 -30.43 -49.58
N GLU A 294 -21.49 -29.35 -48.91
CA GLU A 294 -22.40 -28.41 -48.22
C GLU A 294 -22.82 -27.21 -49.07
N SER A 295 -22.37 -27.12 -50.34
CA SER A 295 -22.62 -25.97 -51.23
C SER A 295 -23.48 -26.35 -52.44
N GLY A 296 -24.72 -26.76 -52.18
CA GLY A 296 -25.79 -26.70 -53.16
C GLY A 296 -26.66 -25.47 -52.92
N ASN A 297 -26.39 -24.38 -53.65
CA ASN A 297 -27.08 -23.08 -53.68
C ASN A 297 -26.76 -22.06 -52.57
N ALA A 298 -25.78 -21.17 -52.83
CA ALA A 298 -25.90 -19.74 -52.51
C ALA A 298 -24.81 -18.93 -53.22
N ALA A 299 -25.21 -18.12 -54.18
CA ALA A 299 -24.46 -16.95 -54.60
C ALA A 299 -24.53 -15.88 -53.50
N SER A 300 -23.40 -15.19 -53.25
CA SER A 300 -23.24 -14.03 -52.34
C SER A 300 -23.31 -14.29 -50.82
N GLY A 301 -22.15 -14.30 -50.16
CA GLY A 301 -22.04 -13.79 -48.78
C GLY A 301 -21.73 -14.76 -47.62
N VAL A 302 -21.00 -15.86 -47.81
CA VAL A 302 -20.57 -16.69 -46.66
C VAL A 302 -19.21 -16.22 -46.15
N VAL A 303 -19.20 -15.53 -45.00
CA VAL A 303 -17.99 -15.24 -44.22
C VAL A 303 -17.35 -16.58 -43.83
N SER A 304 -16.07 -16.79 -44.17
CA SER A 304 -15.34 -18.03 -43.85
C SER A 304 -15.51 -18.41 -42.36
N ALA A 305 -15.77 -19.69 -42.06
CA ALA A 305 -15.90 -20.19 -40.68
C ALA A 305 -14.68 -19.83 -39.81
N MET A 306 -13.50 -19.69 -40.42
CA MET A 306 -12.30 -19.19 -39.75
C MET A 306 -12.46 -17.72 -39.33
N ARG A 307 -12.96 -16.86 -40.23
CA ARG A 307 -13.18 -15.43 -39.95
C ARG A 307 -14.26 -15.20 -38.89
N LEU A 308 -15.22 -16.10 -38.76
CA LEU A 308 -16.20 -16.08 -37.67
C LEU A 308 -15.54 -16.38 -36.31
N LYS A 309 -14.65 -17.38 -36.25
CA LYS A 309 -13.85 -17.66 -35.05
C LYS A 309 -12.90 -16.52 -34.71
N GLU A 310 -12.22 -15.96 -35.71
CA GLU A 310 -11.37 -14.77 -35.53
C GLU A 310 -12.17 -13.59 -34.97
N ARG A 311 -13.38 -13.34 -35.49
CA ARG A 311 -14.27 -12.28 -34.98
C ARG A 311 -14.59 -12.49 -33.51
N ALA A 312 -14.98 -13.71 -33.11
CA ALA A 312 -15.34 -14.01 -31.72
C ALA A 312 -14.17 -13.82 -30.75
N VAL A 313 -12.94 -14.20 -31.14
CA VAL A 313 -11.75 -13.95 -30.30
C VAL A 313 -11.42 -12.46 -30.26
N ALA A 314 -11.45 -11.77 -31.41
CA ALA A 314 -11.16 -10.34 -31.52
C ALA A 314 -12.14 -9.49 -30.70
N GLU A 315 -13.41 -9.86 -30.67
CA GLU A 315 -14.46 -9.20 -29.89
C GLU A 315 -14.15 -9.26 -28.39
N ARG A 316 -13.77 -10.44 -27.88
CA ARG A 316 -13.39 -10.60 -26.47
C ARG A 316 -12.11 -9.85 -26.12
N GLU A 317 -11.09 -9.90 -26.98
CA GLU A 317 -9.86 -9.11 -26.81
C GLU A 317 -10.16 -7.60 -26.77
N TYR A 318 -11.03 -7.14 -27.68
CA TYR A 318 -11.46 -5.75 -27.72
C TYR A 318 -12.23 -5.35 -26.46
N ARG A 319 -13.15 -6.20 -26.00
CA ARG A 319 -13.93 -5.98 -24.76
C ARG A 319 -13.02 -5.84 -23.54
N VAL A 320 -12.02 -6.72 -23.39
CA VAL A 320 -11.02 -6.61 -22.31
C VAL A 320 -10.25 -5.29 -22.39
N LYS A 321 -9.79 -4.88 -23.58
CA LYS A 321 -9.11 -3.58 -23.76
C LYS A 321 -9.97 -2.40 -23.33
N ARG A 322 -11.25 -2.38 -23.71
CA ARG A 322 -12.18 -1.29 -23.37
C ARG A 322 -12.52 -1.29 -21.89
N LEU A 323 -12.79 -2.45 -21.29
CA LEU A 323 -13.04 -2.59 -19.85
C LEU A 323 -11.83 -2.15 -19.02
N ALA A 324 -10.62 -2.58 -19.40
CA ALA A 324 -9.38 -2.17 -18.73
C ALA A 324 -9.11 -0.65 -18.85
N SER A 325 -9.48 -0.04 -19.98
CA SER A 325 -9.38 1.42 -20.16
C SER A 325 -10.40 2.17 -19.32
N ALA A 326 -11.63 1.67 -19.22
CA ALA A 326 -12.73 2.28 -18.44
C ALA A 326 -12.48 2.19 -16.91
N MET A 327 -11.71 1.19 -16.48
CA MET A 327 -11.31 0.97 -15.07
C MET A 327 -9.79 1.11 -14.88
N SER A 328 -9.21 2.14 -15.51
CA SER A 328 -7.76 2.38 -15.46
C SER A 328 -7.26 2.78 -14.08
N THR A 329 -8.12 3.41 -13.26
CA THR A 329 -7.86 3.77 -11.87
C THR A 329 -7.69 2.55 -10.98
N GLU A 330 -8.63 1.62 -11.05
CA GLU A 330 -8.62 0.36 -10.29
C GLU A 330 -7.43 -0.50 -10.72
N ARG A 331 -7.09 -0.47 -12.02
CA ARG A 331 -5.87 -1.12 -12.55
C ARG A 331 -4.59 -0.56 -11.92
N SER A 332 -4.41 0.77 -11.94
CA SER A 332 -3.21 1.39 -11.37
C SER A 332 -3.11 1.14 -9.87
N ASP A 333 -4.24 1.22 -9.17
CA ASP A 333 -4.33 1.00 -7.73
C ASP A 333 -4.00 -0.44 -7.36
N THR A 334 -4.49 -1.41 -8.14
CA THR A 334 -4.18 -2.84 -7.97
C THR A 334 -2.68 -3.08 -8.12
N ARG A 335 -2.05 -2.52 -9.14
CA ARG A 335 -0.60 -2.65 -9.36
C ARG A 335 0.21 -2.10 -8.19
N VAL A 336 -0.10 -0.88 -7.75
CA VAL A 336 0.59 -0.23 -6.63
C VAL A 336 0.38 -1.03 -5.34
N ASN A 337 -0.83 -1.55 -5.11
CA ASN A 337 -1.12 -2.38 -3.95
C ASN A 337 -0.32 -3.68 -3.94
N VAL A 338 -0.21 -4.36 -5.09
CA VAL A 338 0.58 -5.58 -5.23
C VAL A 338 2.07 -5.31 -5.03
N GLU A 339 2.60 -4.23 -5.62
CA GLU A 339 4.00 -3.83 -5.44
C GLU A 339 4.31 -3.52 -3.97
N ARG A 340 3.41 -2.78 -3.30
CA ARG A 340 3.50 -2.51 -1.86
C ARG A 340 3.42 -3.80 -1.05
N LYS A 341 2.47 -4.70 -1.34
CA LYS A 341 2.33 -6.01 -0.68
C LYS A 341 3.56 -6.90 -0.85
N GLN A 342 4.23 -6.83 -1.99
CA GLN A 342 5.48 -7.56 -2.24
C GLN A 342 6.65 -7.02 -1.41
N GLY A 343 6.66 -5.71 -1.10
CA GLY A 343 7.65 -5.07 -0.23
C GLY A 343 7.43 -5.29 1.28
N MET A 344 6.23 -5.73 1.70
CA MET A 344 5.88 -5.88 3.12
C MET A 344 6.33 -7.22 3.72
N THR A 345 6.78 -7.15 4.97
CA THR A 345 7.05 -8.34 5.79
C THR A 345 5.74 -9.06 6.13
N ARG A 346 5.85 -10.34 6.52
CA ARG A 346 4.69 -11.15 6.93
C ARG A 346 3.88 -10.49 8.05
N ARG A 347 4.57 -9.91 9.05
CA ARG A 347 3.94 -9.26 10.21
C ARG A 347 3.16 -8.02 9.82
N GLU A 348 3.69 -7.22 8.90
CA GLU A 348 3.00 -6.02 8.39
C GLU A 348 1.76 -6.40 7.59
N ARG A 349 1.83 -7.46 6.77
CA ARG A 349 0.66 -7.98 6.04
C ARG A 349 -0.46 -8.49 6.97
N GLU A 350 -0.09 -9.22 8.03
CA GLU A 350 -1.06 -9.68 9.04
C GLU A 350 -1.70 -8.50 9.78
N GLN A 351 -0.91 -7.48 10.14
CA GLN A 351 -1.41 -6.28 10.80
C GLN A 351 -2.34 -5.44 9.90
N GLU A 352 -2.05 -5.34 8.61
CA GLU A 352 -2.93 -4.63 7.67
C GLU A 352 -4.28 -5.35 7.50
N LEU A 353 -4.27 -6.68 7.42
CA LEU A 353 -5.49 -7.47 7.38
C LEU A 353 -6.31 -7.27 8.66
N GLU A 354 -5.67 -7.27 9.82
CA GLU A 354 -6.32 -7.02 11.12
C GLU A 354 -6.91 -5.59 11.20
N ASN A 355 -6.21 -4.58 10.68
CA ASN A 355 -6.73 -3.22 10.61
C ASN A 355 -7.96 -3.13 9.70
N LEU A 356 -7.96 -3.82 8.56
CA LEU A 356 -9.09 -3.84 7.63
C LEU A 356 -10.35 -4.45 8.28
N TYR A 357 -10.19 -5.55 9.03
CA TYR A 357 -11.29 -6.16 9.78
C TYR A 357 -11.78 -5.27 10.94
N ASN A 358 -10.88 -4.55 11.62
CA ASN A 358 -11.28 -3.66 12.71
C ASN A 358 -11.95 -2.37 12.22
N GLU A 359 -11.59 -1.85 11.04
CA GLU A 359 -12.26 -0.67 10.44
C GLU A 359 -13.70 -0.97 10.04
N SER A 360 -14.02 -2.21 9.64
CA SER A 360 -15.40 -2.60 9.30
C SER A 360 -16.36 -2.70 10.49
N ASP A 361 -15.82 -2.74 11.72
CA ASP A 361 -16.56 -2.99 12.96
C ASP A 361 -16.83 -1.73 13.80
N LEU A 362 -16.36 -0.55 13.36
CA LEU A 362 -16.60 0.70 14.10
C LEU A 362 -18.05 1.17 13.89
N PRO A 363 -18.87 1.27 14.96
CA PRO A 363 -20.21 1.82 14.87
C PRO A 363 -20.14 3.27 14.44
N ARG A 364 -21.05 3.62 13.54
CA ARG A 364 -21.30 4.98 13.06
C ARG A 364 -21.59 5.94 14.22
N GLU A 365 -20.60 6.70 14.67
CA GLU A 365 -20.86 7.89 15.47
C GLU A 365 -21.44 8.96 14.53
N ASN A 366 -22.70 9.33 14.75
CA ASN A 366 -23.33 10.47 14.12
C ASN A 366 -22.58 11.73 14.55
N VAL A 367 -21.73 12.26 13.67
CA VAL A 367 -21.36 13.66 13.72
C VAL A 367 -22.48 14.38 12.99
N GLU A 368 -23.49 14.84 13.73
CA GLU A 368 -24.43 15.82 13.20
C GLU A 368 -23.65 17.10 12.92
N GLU A 369 -23.51 17.46 11.63
CA GLU A 369 -23.07 18.77 11.20
C GLU A 369 -24.19 19.78 11.52
N GLY A 370 -24.12 20.37 12.71
CA GLY A 370 -24.79 21.63 13.03
C GLY A 370 -23.91 22.80 12.61
N ASP A 371 -24.27 23.45 11.51
CA ASP A 371 -23.81 24.79 11.15
C ASP A 371 -24.53 25.82 12.03
N GLY A 372 -23.78 26.67 12.72
CA GLY A 372 -24.26 27.95 13.26
C GLY A 372 -24.49 28.05 14.77
N ASP A 373 -23.61 28.85 15.38
CA ASP A 373 -23.71 29.62 16.62
C ASP A 373 -23.40 28.98 17.98
N ASP A 374 -22.53 29.72 18.67
CA ASP A 374 -22.09 29.59 20.06
C ASP A 374 -23.25 29.28 21.04
N GLU A 375 -23.18 28.15 21.74
CA GLU A 375 -23.51 28.01 23.17
C GLU A 375 -23.21 26.57 23.65
N ASP A 376 -22.05 26.38 24.28
CA ASP A 376 -21.64 25.17 24.99
C ASP A 376 -22.63 24.83 26.14
N ASP A 377 -23.66 23.99 25.96
CA ASP A 377 -24.28 23.28 27.11
C ASP A 377 -25.27 22.10 26.89
N GLU A 378 -25.25 21.29 25.80
CA GLU A 378 -26.26 20.21 25.63
C GLU A 378 -25.84 18.72 25.58
N ASP A 379 -24.58 18.36 25.85
CA ASP A 379 -24.17 16.93 25.91
C ASP A 379 -23.77 16.44 27.32
N LYS A 380 -24.63 16.64 28.33
CA LYS A 380 -24.48 15.98 29.65
C LYS A 380 -25.58 14.94 29.87
N ILE A 381 -25.27 13.68 29.55
CA ILE A 381 -26.02 12.50 30.01
C ILE A 381 -26.32 12.65 31.51
N TYR A 382 -27.60 12.66 31.90
CA TYR A 382 -28.06 12.91 33.27
C TYR A 382 -27.47 11.88 34.24
N ASN A 383 -26.42 12.28 34.96
CA ASN A 383 -25.66 11.47 35.91
C ASN A 383 -25.80 12.03 37.33
N PRO A 384 -26.86 11.67 38.07
CA PRO A 384 -27.18 12.26 39.36
C PRO A 384 -26.15 11.98 40.46
N LEU A 385 -25.24 11.00 40.27
CA LEU A 385 -24.15 10.70 41.21
C LEU A 385 -22.74 11.13 40.73
N LYS A 386 -22.62 11.82 39.57
CA LYS A 386 -21.34 12.28 38.98
C LYS A 386 -20.23 11.21 38.96
N VAL A 387 -20.59 9.95 38.80
CA VAL A 387 -19.65 8.83 38.69
C VAL A 387 -19.05 8.83 37.28
N PRO A 388 -17.74 8.59 37.08
CA PRO A 388 -17.15 8.50 35.75
C PRO A 388 -17.91 7.52 34.85
N LEU A 389 -18.09 7.88 33.58
CA LEU A 389 -18.72 7.03 32.57
C LEU A 389 -17.78 5.86 32.26
N GLY A 390 -18.36 4.67 32.09
CA GLY A 390 -17.61 3.52 31.62
C GLY A 390 -17.25 3.65 30.14
N TRP A 391 -16.49 2.68 29.63
CA TRP A 391 -16.23 2.50 28.19
C TRP A 391 -17.52 2.22 27.37
N ASP A 392 -18.65 1.98 28.05
CA ASP A 392 -20.00 1.76 27.50
C ASP A 392 -20.87 3.04 27.52
N GLY A 393 -20.29 4.23 27.80
CA GLY A 393 -21.01 5.51 27.87
C GLY A 393 -22.03 5.64 29.02
N LYS A 394 -22.29 4.57 29.76
CA LYS A 394 -23.20 4.53 30.92
C LYS A 394 -22.47 4.84 32.23
N PRO A 395 -23.16 5.43 33.24
CA PRO A 395 -22.60 5.61 34.59
C PRO A 395 -22.18 4.27 35.20
N ILE A 396 -20.93 4.17 35.65
CA ILE A 396 -20.41 2.95 36.28
C ILE A 396 -21.18 2.66 37.58
N PRO A 397 -21.58 1.39 37.85
CA PRO A 397 -22.22 1.04 39.11
C PRO A 397 -21.44 1.51 40.34
N PHE A 398 -22.12 2.15 41.29
CA PHE A 398 -21.49 2.85 42.43
C PHE A 398 -20.65 1.94 43.33
N TRP A 399 -20.99 0.65 43.45
CA TRP A 399 -20.18 -0.31 44.21
C TRP A 399 -18.83 -0.60 43.52
N LEU A 400 -18.79 -0.60 42.18
CA LEU A 400 -17.58 -0.80 41.38
C LEU A 400 -16.67 0.43 41.48
N TYR A 401 -17.27 1.63 41.50
CA TYR A 401 -16.58 2.89 41.78
C TYR A 401 -15.88 2.90 43.15
N ARG A 402 -16.56 2.40 44.20
CA ARG A 402 -15.95 2.24 45.54
C ARG A 402 -14.90 1.12 45.57
N LEU A 403 -15.15 -0.01 44.93
CA LEU A 403 -14.24 -1.17 44.91
C LEU A 403 -12.90 -0.85 44.26
N HIS A 404 -12.92 -0.17 43.11
CA HIS A 404 -11.69 0.23 42.41
C HIS A 404 -11.08 1.53 42.95
N GLY A 405 -11.68 2.13 43.98
CA GLY A 405 -11.16 3.34 44.63
C GLY A 405 -11.14 4.57 43.72
N LEU A 406 -11.99 4.64 42.69
CA LEU A 406 -12.06 5.77 41.75
C LEU A 406 -12.50 7.08 42.44
N GLY A 407 -13.08 7.00 43.64
CA GLY A 407 -13.43 8.18 44.44
C GLY A 407 -12.33 8.74 45.33
N VAL A 408 -11.14 8.13 45.34
CA VAL A 408 -9.98 8.69 46.04
C VAL A 408 -9.20 9.54 45.04
N GLU A 409 -9.09 10.83 45.34
CA GLU A 409 -8.43 11.83 44.52
C GLU A 409 -6.93 11.91 44.87
N PHE A 410 -6.07 11.79 43.85
CA PHE A 410 -4.62 11.87 43.98
C PHE A 410 -4.08 13.03 43.11
N PRO A 411 -3.71 14.17 43.71
CA PRO A 411 -3.12 15.28 42.98
C PRO A 411 -1.65 15.03 42.61
N CYS A 412 -1.24 15.45 41.42
CA CYS A 412 0.16 15.45 40.97
C CYS A 412 0.60 16.86 40.56
N GLU A 413 1.52 17.46 41.34
CA GLU A 413 2.01 18.83 41.12
C GLU A 413 2.80 18.94 39.81
N ILE A 414 3.63 17.94 39.47
CA ILE A 414 4.40 17.89 38.20
C ILE A 414 3.48 17.94 36.98
N CYS A 415 2.25 17.41 37.06
CA CYS A 415 1.26 17.46 35.99
C CYS A 415 0.42 18.75 35.95
N GLY A 416 0.80 19.79 36.70
CA GLY A 416 0.02 21.03 36.85
C GLY A 416 -1.09 20.90 37.88
N ASN A 417 -0.80 20.20 38.99
CA ASN A 417 -1.76 19.86 40.05
C ASN A 417 -3.01 19.11 39.55
N TYR A 418 -2.82 18.27 38.52
CA TYR A 418 -3.89 17.46 37.94
C TYR A 418 -4.30 16.36 38.93
N VAL A 419 -5.61 16.20 39.12
CA VAL A 419 -6.19 15.25 40.08
C VAL A 419 -6.54 13.95 39.37
N TYR A 420 -5.84 12.88 39.70
CA TYR A 420 -6.12 11.54 39.21
C TYR A 420 -7.14 10.84 40.11
N LYS A 421 -8.18 10.27 39.50
CA LYS A 421 -9.22 9.51 40.20
C LYS A 421 -8.82 8.04 40.30
N GLY A 422 -8.49 7.61 41.51
CA GLY A 422 -8.11 6.24 41.83
C GLY A 422 -6.62 5.92 41.66
N ARG A 423 -6.16 4.98 42.48
CA ARG A 423 -4.74 4.60 42.60
C ARG A 423 -4.16 4.03 41.30
N ARG A 424 -4.93 3.23 40.55
CA ARG A 424 -4.44 2.60 39.31
C ARG A 424 -4.20 3.63 38.19
N ALA A 425 -5.06 4.62 38.06
CA ALA A 425 -4.87 5.73 37.12
C ALA A 425 -3.65 6.57 37.54
N PHE A 426 -3.52 6.81 38.84
CA PHE A 426 -2.36 7.50 39.40
C PHE A 426 -1.05 6.69 39.28
N GLU A 427 -1.03 5.36 39.25
CA GLU A 427 0.22 4.63 38.98
C GLU A 427 0.56 4.61 37.48
N LYS A 428 -0.45 4.61 36.62
CA LYS A 428 -0.29 4.65 35.16
C LYS A 428 0.29 5.99 34.69
N HIS A 429 -0.10 7.11 35.32
CA HIS A 429 0.29 8.44 34.86
C HIS A 429 1.80 8.70 34.86
N PHE A 430 2.58 8.02 35.71
CA PHE A 430 4.05 8.14 35.71
C PHE A 430 4.70 7.73 34.37
N ASN A 431 4.03 6.86 33.60
CA ASN A 431 4.48 6.43 32.28
C ASN A 431 3.79 7.19 31.14
N GLU A 432 2.83 8.08 31.44
CA GLU A 432 2.11 8.85 30.42
C GLU A 432 2.98 9.97 29.85
N ALA A 433 2.75 10.30 28.57
CA ALA A 433 3.52 11.30 27.85
C ALA A 433 3.52 12.67 28.54
N ARG A 434 2.42 13.05 29.19
CA ARG A 434 2.27 14.33 29.90
C ARG A 434 3.24 14.45 31.09
N HIS A 435 3.32 13.42 31.94
CA HIS A 435 4.21 13.42 33.10
C HIS A 435 5.68 13.37 32.66
N ILE A 436 6.00 12.54 31.66
CA ILE A 436 7.34 12.44 31.09
C ILE A 436 7.78 13.77 30.45
N TYR A 437 6.87 14.44 29.73
CA TYR A 437 7.15 15.73 29.12
C TYR A 437 7.44 16.80 30.17
N ASN A 438 6.62 16.87 31.24
CA ASN A 438 6.84 17.84 32.31
C ASN A 438 8.15 17.60 33.07
N LEU A 439 8.52 16.33 33.32
CA LEU A 439 9.84 15.99 33.87
C LEU A 439 10.99 16.42 32.94
N LYS A 440 10.83 16.26 31.62
CA LYS A 440 11.82 16.74 30.64
C LYS A 440 11.92 18.26 30.63
N CYS A 441 10.81 18.99 30.79
CA CYS A 441 10.82 20.45 30.93
C CYS A 441 11.54 20.91 32.20
N LEU A 442 11.54 20.11 33.28
CA LEU A 442 12.35 20.33 34.48
C LEU A 442 13.85 20.02 34.28
N GLY A 443 14.27 19.57 33.10
CA GLY A 443 15.65 19.23 32.78
C GLY A 443 16.08 17.83 33.25
N ILE A 444 15.13 16.99 33.65
CA ILE A 444 15.38 15.60 34.05
C ILE A 444 15.42 14.74 32.79
N THR A 445 16.57 14.15 32.49
CA THR A 445 16.77 13.39 31.24
C THR A 445 16.39 11.91 31.35
N ASN A 446 16.24 11.39 32.57
CA ASN A 446 15.87 10.00 32.81
C ASN A 446 14.60 9.89 33.67
N PRO A 447 13.40 9.74 33.07
CA PRO A 447 12.13 9.74 33.80
C PRO A 447 11.88 8.45 34.60
N THR A 448 12.53 7.33 34.30
CA THR A 448 12.23 6.04 34.96
C THR A 448 12.68 5.99 36.42
N LEU A 449 13.68 6.78 36.78
CA LEU A 449 14.18 6.91 38.16
C LEU A 449 13.28 7.77 39.05
N PHE A 450 12.32 8.49 38.46
CA PHE A 450 11.44 9.45 39.15
C PHE A 450 10.02 8.92 39.32
N ARG A 451 9.85 7.59 39.31
CA ARG A 451 8.57 6.96 39.60
C ARG A 451 8.16 7.27 41.05
N ASP A 452 6.86 7.50 41.26
CA ASP A 452 6.25 7.78 42.57
C ASP A 452 6.55 9.19 43.15
N ILE A 453 7.19 10.08 42.39
CA ILE A 453 7.43 11.48 42.79
C ILE A 453 6.35 12.40 42.19
N THR A 454 5.62 13.12 43.04
CA THR A 454 4.58 14.06 42.61
C THR A 454 4.97 15.51 42.72
N LYS A 455 5.84 15.84 43.68
CA LYS A 455 6.25 17.22 44.00
C LYS A 455 7.42 17.66 43.13
N MET A 456 7.32 18.87 42.59
CA MET A 456 8.36 19.43 41.71
C MET A 456 9.68 19.63 42.46
N ASP A 457 9.62 20.18 43.68
CA ASP A 457 10.80 20.43 44.53
C ASP A 457 11.57 19.14 44.86
N GLU A 458 10.86 18.05 45.08
CA GLU A 458 11.44 16.75 45.42
C GLU A 458 12.17 16.14 44.22
N ALA A 459 11.54 16.21 43.04
CA ALA A 459 12.15 15.78 41.78
C ALA A 459 13.44 16.58 41.49
N GLN A 460 13.42 17.89 41.72
CA GLN A 460 14.58 18.75 41.47
C GLN A 460 15.73 18.47 42.44
N ARG A 461 15.44 18.30 43.74
CA ARG A 461 16.45 17.93 44.75
C ARG A 461 17.08 16.57 44.49
N LEU A 462 16.27 15.59 44.09
CA LEU A 462 16.78 14.26 43.74
C LEU A 462 17.66 14.33 42.49
N TRP A 463 17.26 15.10 41.49
CA TRP A 463 18.05 15.30 40.28
C TRP A 463 19.39 15.99 40.57
N GLU A 464 19.40 17.04 41.39
CA GLU A 464 20.63 17.70 41.83
C GLU A 464 21.56 16.75 42.58
N LYS A 465 21.01 15.88 43.44
CA LYS A 465 21.79 14.86 44.15
C LYS A 465 22.44 13.87 43.18
N ILE A 466 21.67 13.35 42.22
CA ILE A 466 22.17 12.43 41.19
C ILE A 466 23.25 13.09 40.32
N GLN A 467 23.05 14.35 39.93
CA GLN A 467 24.04 15.12 39.17
C GLN A 467 25.33 15.36 39.97
N ARG A 468 25.21 15.65 41.26
CA ARG A 468 26.35 15.84 42.17
C ARG A 468 27.16 14.56 42.33
N GLU A 469 26.50 13.43 42.60
CA GLU A 469 27.14 12.12 42.71
C GLU A 469 27.83 11.74 41.39
N ARG A 470 27.17 11.97 40.24
CA ARG A 470 27.75 11.71 38.91
C ARG A 470 28.93 12.64 38.57
N LYS A 471 28.91 13.89 39.03
CA LYS A 471 30.03 14.83 38.84
C LYS A 471 31.19 14.46 39.75
N GLN A 472 30.91 14.07 40.99
CA GLN A 472 31.92 13.62 41.94
C GLN A 472 32.61 12.35 41.44
N SER A 473 31.85 11.37 40.94
CA SER A 473 32.42 10.15 40.35
C SER A 473 33.32 10.45 39.13
N LYS A 474 32.94 11.42 38.28
CA LYS A 474 33.75 11.84 37.12
C LYS A 474 35.02 12.61 37.51
N LEU A 475 34.97 13.43 38.55
CA LEU A 475 36.13 14.20 39.03
C LEU A 475 37.18 13.29 39.65
N ASP A 476 36.75 12.27 40.39
CA ASP A 476 37.65 11.28 41.00
C ASP A 476 38.44 10.51 39.92
N GLU A 477 37.78 10.18 38.81
CA GLU A 477 38.40 9.42 37.71
C GLU A 477 39.48 10.22 36.95
N GLY A 478 39.29 11.52 36.78
CA GLY A 478 40.24 12.41 36.09
C GLY A 478 41.39 12.92 36.95
N SER A 479 41.25 12.93 38.29
CA SER A 479 42.30 13.39 39.21
C SER A 479 43.34 12.31 39.52
N ILE A 480 43.05 11.03 39.26
CA ILE A 480 43.92 9.91 39.67
C ILE A 480 45.00 9.59 38.63
N VAL A 481 44.83 9.98 37.36
CA VAL A 481 45.84 9.69 36.32
C VAL A 481 46.85 10.84 36.25
N GLN A 482 47.96 10.65 36.94
CA GLN A 482 49.12 11.52 36.93
C GLN A 482 50.08 11.08 35.82
N MET A 483 50.45 12.00 34.93
CA MET A 483 51.41 11.82 33.85
C MET A 483 52.65 12.66 34.19
N GLU A 484 53.84 12.09 34.02
CA GLU A 484 55.12 12.79 34.16
C GLU A 484 55.58 13.35 32.82
N ASP A 485 56.10 14.59 32.83
CA ASP A 485 56.79 15.15 31.67
C ASP A 485 58.24 14.66 31.53
N GLY A 486 58.91 15.05 30.44
CA GLY A 486 60.30 14.65 30.16
C GLY A 486 61.33 15.18 31.17
N GLU A 487 60.93 16.10 32.05
CA GLU A 487 61.76 16.67 33.12
C GLU A 487 61.40 16.08 34.51
N GLY A 488 60.38 15.21 34.58
CA GLY A 488 59.96 14.51 35.79
C GLY A 488 58.94 15.27 36.64
N ASN A 489 58.29 16.31 36.12
CA ASN A 489 57.21 16.99 36.83
C ASN A 489 55.88 16.24 36.62
N VAL A 490 55.16 16.00 37.72
CA VAL A 490 53.92 15.21 37.73
C VAL A 490 52.70 16.11 37.57
N MET A 491 51.84 15.82 36.59
CA MET A 491 50.61 16.58 36.34
C MET A 491 49.43 15.71 35.89
N PRO A 492 48.16 16.15 36.08
CA PRO A 492 46.99 15.38 35.66
C PRO A 492 46.95 15.18 34.14
N GLU A 493 46.49 14.01 33.69
CA GLU A 493 46.49 13.58 32.29
C GLU A 493 45.91 14.61 31.31
N LYS A 494 44.82 15.27 31.70
CA LYS A 494 44.19 16.30 30.87
C LYS A 494 45.09 17.53 30.67
N VAL A 495 45.77 17.97 31.72
CA VAL A 495 46.70 19.10 31.69
C VAL A 495 47.93 18.73 30.86
N TYR A 496 48.44 17.51 31.01
CA TYR A 496 49.55 16.99 30.21
C TYR A 496 49.23 17.03 28.71
N TYR A 497 48.06 16.50 28.29
CA TYR A 497 47.69 16.51 26.88
C TYR A 497 47.39 17.92 26.33
N ASP A 498 46.87 18.82 27.15
CA ASP A 498 46.65 20.21 26.74
C ASP A 498 47.99 20.96 26.57
N LEU A 499 48.96 20.77 27.47
CA LEU A 499 50.32 21.31 27.36
C LEU A 499 51.11 20.69 26.20
N GLN A 500 50.92 19.40 25.94
CA GLN A 500 51.50 18.71 24.78
C GLN A 500 50.95 19.29 23.47
N LYS A 501 49.65 19.56 23.39
CA LYS A 501 49.03 20.19 22.21
C LYS A 501 49.46 21.64 22.01
N GLN A 502 49.75 22.36 23.10
CA GLN A 502 50.33 23.70 23.06
C GLN A 502 51.83 23.70 22.73
N GLY A 503 52.45 22.51 22.62
CA GLY A 503 53.86 22.35 22.24
C GLY A 503 54.87 22.65 23.35
N LEU A 504 54.41 22.77 24.60
CA LEU A 504 55.23 23.20 25.74
C LEU A 504 56.02 22.04 26.41
N LEU A 505 55.69 20.77 26.10
CA LEU A 505 56.33 19.59 26.71
C LEU A 505 57.38 18.90 25.83
N THR A 506 57.60 19.35 24.59
CA THR A 506 58.60 18.73 23.69
C THR A 506 59.94 19.44 23.77
N GLY A 507 60.78 19.00 24.70
CA GLY A 507 62.23 19.23 24.68
C GLY A 507 62.93 18.33 23.65
N ASN A 508 64.07 18.82 23.12
CA ASN A 508 64.96 18.22 22.11
C ASN A 508 64.50 18.24 20.64
N ARG A 509 64.90 19.30 19.93
CA ARG A 509 65.25 19.22 18.49
C ARG A 509 66.75 19.49 18.34
N LEU A 510 67.54 18.41 18.37
CA LEU A 510 68.91 18.42 17.84
C LEU A 510 68.86 18.63 16.33
N LEU A 511 69.69 19.57 15.90
CA LEU A 511 69.90 20.03 14.53
C LEU A 511 70.76 19.03 13.74
N SER A 512 70.36 18.78 12.49
CA SER A 512 71.28 18.52 11.37
C SER A 512 70.89 19.47 10.24
N GLY A 513 71.68 20.55 10.06
CA GLY A 513 71.49 21.64 9.07
C GLY A 513 72.08 21.32 7.68
N PRO A 514 72.44 22.30 6.82
CA PRO A 514 72.68 23.73 7.13
C PRO A 514 72.10 24.79 6.14
N CYS A 515 72.31 26.06 6.52
CA CYS A 515 72.37 27.35 5.77
C CYS A 515 71.11 27.86 5.03
N ASP A 516 70.67 29.13 5.11
CA ASP A 516 71.24 30.33 5.73
C ASP A 516 70.17 31.43 5.99
N VAL A 517 70.15 31.87 7.25
CA VAL A 517 70.04 33.23 7.83
C VAL A 517 69.67 34.44 6.94
N ARG A 518 68.53 35.08 7.27
CA ARG A 518 68.39 36.51 7.66
C ARG A 518 66.95 36.81 8.09
N ALA A 519 66.68 36.88 9.40
CA ALA A 519 66.55 38.14 10.17
C ALA A 519 65.36 38.99 9.67
N ALA A 520 64.15 38.84 10.23
CA ALA A 520 63.68 39.38 11.52
C ALA A 520 63.21 40.84 11.43
N ILE A 521 62.15 41.12 12.21
CA ILE A 521 61.74 42.40 12.83
C ILE A 521 60.54 43.14 12.19
N ASN A 522 59.52 43.29 13.04
CA ASN A 522 58.44 44.29 13.12
C ASN A 522 57.39 44.34 11.99
N ASN A 523 56.10 44.17 12.27
CA ASN A 523 55.20 44.96 13.11
C ASN A 523 54.96 46.39 12.57
N GLN A 524 53.68 46.74 12.47
CA GLN A 524 53.05 48.05 12.20
C GLN A 524 52.70 48.48 10.75
N HIS A 525 51.39 48.71 10.62
CA HIS A 525 50.72 49.89 10.07
C HIS A 525 50.63 50.15 8.55
N GLN A 526 49.37 50.44 8.19
CA GLN A 526 48.90 51.38 7.14
C GLN A 526 49.08 50.90 5.69
N SER A 527 48.10 51.04 4.80
CA SER A 527 47.32 52.25 4.58
C SER A 527 45.99 51.95 3.88
N ILE A 528 44.95 52.62 4.36
CA ILE A 528 43.77 53.03 3.60
C ILE A 528 44.23 54.11 2.62
N GLU A 529 43.80 54.06 1.35
CA GLU A 529 43.32 55.27 0.66
C GLU A 529 42.53 54.91 -0.61
N ASN A 530 41.44 55.66 -0.76
CA ASN A 530 40.40 55.59 -1.78
C ASN A 530 40.90 56.10 -3.14
N ARG A 531 40.16 55.79 -4.21
CA ARG A 531 39.63 56.82 -5.12
C ARG A 531 38.60 56.27 -6.10
N ASP A 532 37.45 56.94 -6.08
CA ASP A 532 36.29 56.87 -6.95
C ASP A 532 36.59 57.32 -8.40
N GLY A 533 35.68 56.95 -9.32
CA GLY A 533 35.65 57.48 -10.69
C GLY A 533 34.63 56.80 -11.63
N ASP A 534 33.34 56.85 -11.25
CA ASP A 534 32.09 57.23 -11.97
C ASP A 534 31.99 57.28 -13.54
N PRO A 535 30.78 57.43 -14.14
CA PRO A 535 30.08 56.37 -14.90
C PRO A 535 29.55 56.86 -16.29
N ASP A 536 28.37 56.36 -16.72
CA ASP A 536 27.56 56.68 -17.92
C ASP A 536 27.85 55.80 -19.18
N ALA A 537 26.88 55.29 -19.95
CA ALA A 537 25.50 55.74 -20.20
C ALA A 537 24.75 54.75 -21.15
N PHE A 538 23.41 54.69 -21.00
CA PHE A 538 22.36 54.46 -22.04
C PHE A 538 22.23 53.05 -22.72
N CYS A 539 21.06 52.52 -23.12
CA CYS A 539 19.65 52.74 -22.82
C CYS A 539 18.78 51.77 -23.68
N PHE A 540 17.63 51.37 -23.10
CA PHE A 540 16.30 51.15 -23.72
C PHE A 540 15.91 49.95 -24.63
N HIS A 541 14.70 49.48 -24.27
CA HIS A 541 13.61 48.77 -25.00
C HIS A 541 13.41 47.30 -24.60
N SER A 542 12.19 46.79 -24.36
CA SER A 542 10.87 47.38 -24.10
C SER A 542 9.89 46.25 -23.76
N SER A 543 8.87 46.59 -22.97
CA SER A 543 7.49 46.07 -23.00
C SER A 543 7.17 44.68 -22.45
N SER A 544 6.30 44.76 -21.45
CA SER A 544 5.65 43.75 -20.64
C SER A 544 4.59 42.86 -21.33
N PHE A 545 4.26 41.79 -20.60
CA PHE A 545 2.93 41.23 -20.34
C PHE A 545 2.37 40.14 -21.27
N SER A 546 2.60 38.87 -20.90
CA SER A 546 1.56 37.86 -20.60
C SER A 546 2.15 36.45 -20.72
N GLN A 547 2.40 35.77 -19.58
CA GLN A 547 2.19 34.31 -19.42
C GLN A 547 2.73 33.84 -18.05
N PHE A 548 1.80 33.61 -17.13
CA PHE A 548 1.99 32.68 -16.02
C PHE A 548 1.96 31.25 -16.57
N HIS A 549 2.65 30.34 -15.88
CA HIS A 549 2.74 28.89 -16.15
C HIS A 549 3.64 28.43 -17.30
N TRP A 550 4.93 28.18 -17.00
CA TRP A 550 5.68 26.94 -17.31
C TRP A 550 7.19 27.15 -17.17
N GLN A 551 7.77 26.85 -15.99
CA GLN A 551 9.19 26.46 -15.85
C GLN A 551 9.52 26.10 -14.39
N ARG A 552 9.34 24.82 -14.03
CA ARG A 552 9.97 24.23 -12.84
C ARG A 552 10.16 22.73 -13.05
N HIS A 553 10.99 22.35 -14.01
CA HIS A 553 11.44 20.96 -14.17
C HIS A 553 12.84 20.91 -14.82
N GLU A 554 13.83 21.53 -14.17
CA GLU A 554 15.26 21.26 -14.45
C GLU A 554 16.16 21.64 -13.25
N ALA A 555 15.79 21.16 -12.06
CA ALA A 555 16.61 21.27 -10.85
C ALA A 555 16.32 20.09 -9.90
N TYR A 556 16.62 18.86 -10.33
CA TYR A 556 16.63 17.69 -9.43
C TYR A 556 17.65 16.62 -9.88
N THR A 557 18.87 17.03 -10.21
CA THR A 557 20.02 16.13 -10.39
C THR A 557 21.34 16.85 -10.07
N ARG A 558 21.47 17.39 -8.84
CA ARG A 558 22.78 17.80 -8.26
C ARG A 558 22.65 18.15 -6.77
N SER A 559 22.45 17.15 -5.90
CA SER A 559 22.76 17.28 -4.47
C SER A 559 22.89 15.93 -3.76
N LEU A 560 23.90 15.16 -4.13
CA LEU A 560 24.44 14.07 -3.28
C LEU A 560 25.97 14.12 -3.33
N SER A 561 26.56 14.99 -2.51
CA SER A 561 27.95 14.84 -2.04
C SER A 561 28.25 15.82 -0.90
N THR A 562 27.56 15.66 0.23
CA THR A 562 28.04 16.26 1.50
C THR A 562 28.80 15.17 2.24
N GLY A 563 30.11 15.09 1.97
CA GLY A 563 31.00 14.16 2.65
C GLY A 563 31.15 14.53 4.13
N MET A 564 30.63 13.69 5.01
CA MET A 564 31.05 13.64 6.42
C MET A 564 32.53 13.23 6.46
N THR A 565 33.43 14.15 6.83
CA THR A 565 34.82 13.82 7.12
C THR A 565 34.89 13.03 8.43
N GLN A 566 34.90 11.71 8.33
CA GLN A 566 35.28 10.87 9.47
C GLN A 566 36.76 11.10 9.78
N ILE A 567 37.04 11.63 10.96
CA ILE A 567 38.40 11.66 11.53
C ILE A 567 38.80 10.21 11.79
N THR A 568 39.50 9.59 10.84
CA THR A 568 40.07 8.26 11.00
C THR A 568 41.36 8.39 11.83
N LYS A 569 41.44 7.62 12.92
CA LYS A 569 42.68 7.51 13.71
C LYS A 569 43.77 6.90 12.81
N PRO A 570 45.02 7.39 12.84
CA PRO A 570 46.07 6.84 12.00
C PRO A 570 46.25 5.34 12.28
N LEU A 571 46.44 4.55 11.23
CA LEU A 571 46.70 3.11 11.35
C LEU A 571 47.95 2.90 12.22
N PRO A 572 47.85 2.19 13.35
CA PRO A 572 49.01 1.87 14.18
C PRO A 572 50.05 1.11 13.37
N ALA A 573 51.33 1.46 13.54
CA ALA A 573 52.45 0.87 12.81
C ALA A 573 52.64 -0.64 13.05
N LEU A 574 51.99 -1.22 14.06
CA LEU A 574 52.12 -2.61 14.45
C LEU A 574 50.81 -3.13 15.06
N TYR A 575 50.34 -4.31 14.62
CA TYR A 575 49.33 -5.11 15.31
C TYR A 575 49.87 -6.51 15.55
N THR A 576 49.75 -6.95 16.80
CA THR A 576 50.32 -8.23 17.27
C THR A 576 49.31 -8.96 18.15
N VAL A 577 49.35 -10.29 18.10
CA VAL A 577 48.61 -11.16 19.01
C VAL A 577 49.62 -11.76 19.98
N TYR A 578 49.36 -11.64 21.28
CA TYR A 578 50.23 -12.14 22.34
C TYR A 578 49.54 -13.21 23.16
N VAL A 579 50.35 -14.12 23.71
CA VAL A 579 49.92 -15.13 24.67
C VAL A 579 50.61 -14.82 26.00
N LEU A 580 49.81 -14.64 27.04
CA LEU A 580 50.25 -14.49 28.42
C LEU A 580 50.12 -15.81 29.16
N ARG A 581 51.08 -16.07 30.03
CA ARG A 581 51.06 -17.15 31.01
C ARG A 581 51.16 -16.56 32.40
N SER A 582 50.37 -17.07 33.34
CA SER A 582 50.56 -16.73 34.75
C SER A 582 51.84 -17.40 35.27
N THR A 583 52.69 -16.64 35.94
CA THR A 583 53.88 -17.17 36.63
C THR A 583 53.52 -17.95 37.89
N VAL A 584 52.34 -17.69 38.48
CA VAL A 584 51.83 -18.39 39.66
C VAL A 584 51.14 -19.69 39.29
N ARG A 585 50.42 -19.73 38.15
CA ARG A 585 49.76 -20.92 37.62
C ARG A 585 50.02 -21.06 36.13
N HIS A 586 51.06 -21.81 35.77
CA HIS A 586 51.49 -21.97 34.36
C HIS A 586 50.42 -22.55 33.42
N ALA A 587 49.39 -23.23 33.94
CA ALA A 587 48.24 -23.72 33.16
C ALA A 587 47.23 -22.61 32.79
N SER A 588 47.34 -21.42 33.38
CA SER A 588 46.46 -20.29 33.08
C SER A 588 47.07 -19.44 31.96
N LEU A 589 46.45 -19.51 30.79
CA LEU A 589 46.81 -18.73 29.62
C LEU A 589 45.76 -17.65 29.33
N TYR A 590 46.22 -16.55 28.75
CA TYR A 590 45.37 -15.49 28.23
C TYR A 590 45.90 -15.03 26.87
N ILE A 591 45.04 -14.95 25.87
CA ILE A 591 45.38 -14.51 24.53
C ILE A 591 44.72 -13.15 24.31
N GLY A 592 45.43 -12.24 23.66
CA GLY A 592 44.87 -10.95 23.29
C GLY A 592 45.63 -10.31 22.14
N SER A 593 45.02 -9.32 21.51
CA SER A 593 45.66 -8.47 20.50
C SER A 593 46.03 -7.10 21.06
N THR A 594 47.13 -6.52 20.57
CA THR A 594 47.57 -5.17 20.94
C THR A 594 48.48 -4.56 19.86
N PRO A 595 48.43 -3.24 19.68
CA PRO A 595 49.44 -2.51 18.92
C PRO A 595 50.69 -2.15 19.73
N ASN A 596 50.67 -2.28 21.06
CA ASN A 596 51.81 -2.00 21.94
C ASN A 596 51.91 -3.06 23.05
N PRO A 597 52.75 -4.11 22.86
CA PRO A 597 52.87 -5.24 23.79
C PRO A 597 53.41 -4.87 25.18
N PRO A 598 54.49 -4.07 25.33
CA PRO A 598 55.01 -3.71 26.65
C PRO A 598 53.99 -2.96 27.51
N ARG A 599 53.27 -1.99 26.91
CA ARG A 599 52.20 -1.26 27.61
C ARG A 599 51.09 -2.21 28.05
N ARG A 600 50.70 -3.16 27.18
CA ARG A 600 49.62 -4.11 27.46
C ARG A 600 49.99 -5.10 28.57
N LEU A 601 51.22 -5.57 28.62
CA LEU A 601 51.71 -6.45 29.69
C LEU A 601 51.59 -5.77 31.08
N LYS A 602 52.02 -4.51 31.19
CA LYS A 602 51.87 -3.69 32.41
C LYS A 602 50.40 -3.56 32.84
N GLN A 603 49.48 -3.43 31.88
CA GLN A 603 48.05 -3.38 32.17
C GLN A 603 47.49 -4.70 32.74
N HIS A 604 47.97 -5.84 32.24
CA HIS A 604 47.56 -7.15 32.76
C HIS A 604 48.13 -7.42 34.17
N ASN A 605 49.34 -6.93 34.44
CA ASN A 605 49.97 -7.01 35.77
C ASN A 605 49.43 -6.00 36.79
N GLY A 606 48.56 -5.08 36.37
CA GLY A 606 47.95 -4.09 37.27
C GLY A 606 48.84 -2.87 37.55
N GLU A 607 49.99 -2.77 36.90
CA GLU A 607 50.88 -1.60 36.96
C GLU A 607 50.30 -0.39 36.19
N SER A 608 49.37 -0.61 35.27
CA SER A 608 48.66 0.43 34.51
C SER A 608 47.18 0.08 34.35
N LYS A 609 46.30 1.09 34.29
CA LYS A 609 44.85 0.89 34.14
C LYS A 609 44.50 0.42 32.72
N GLY A 610 43.47 -0.43 32.60
CA GLY A 610 42.92 -0.89 31.31
C GLY A 610 43.21 -2.35 30.91
N GLY A 611 43.68 -3.20 31.82
CA GLY A 611 43.85 -4.64 31.59
C GLY A 611 42.52 -5.41 31.51
N ALA A 612 42.53 -6.59 30.89
CA ALA A 612 41.33 -7.42 30.80
C ALA A 612 40.89 -7.94 32.18
N MET A 613 39.59 -7.93 32.47
CA MET A 613 39.04 -8.37 33.75
C MET A 613 39.46 -9.80 34.12
N ARG A 614 39.60 -10.69 33.13
CA ARG A 614 40.06 -12.08 33.35
C ARG A 614 41.47 -12.15 33.96
N THR A 615 42.34 -11.20 33.59
CA THR A 615 43.73 -11.13 34.07
C THR A 615 43.90 -10.26 35.32
N SER A 616 42.82 -9.65 35.84
CA SER A 616 42.88 -8.74 36.97
C SER A 616 42.87 -9.43 38.34
N ARG A 617 42.80 -10.76 38.37
CA ARG A 617 42.79 -11.55 39.62
C ARG A 617 44.21 -11.61 40.19
N ASP A 618 44.40 -11.11 41.41
CA ASP A 618 45.73 -11.07 42.05
C ASP A 618 46.35 -12.46 42.25
N THR A 619 45.51 -13.50 42.38
CA THR A 619 45.95 -14.90 42.47
C THR A 619 46.63 -15.45 41.21
N LEU A 620 46.56 -14.72 40.07
CA LEU A 620 47.12 -15.13 38.78
C LEU A 620 48.20 -14.17 38.28
N ARG A 621 48.44 -13.05 38.97
CA ARG A 621 49.51 -12.11 38.66
C ARG A 621 50.80 -12.55 39.39
N PRO A 622 52.00 -12.28 38.84
CA PRO A 622 52.24 -11.60 37.58
C PRO A 622 52.11 -12.51 36.35
N TRP A 623 51.75 -11.92 35.23
CA TRP A 623 51.71 -12.50 33.90
C TRP A 623 53.01 -12.20 33.16
N GLU A 624 53.48 -13.20 32.41
CA GLU A 624 54.60 -13.08 31.49
C GLU A 624 54.12 -13.34 30.05
N MET A 625 54.71 -12.66 29.07
CA MET A 625 54.37 -12.86 27.66
C MET A 625 55.24 -13.99 27.09
N ILE A 626 54.61 -15.12 26.76
CA ILE A 626 55.32 -16.33 26.30
C ILE A 626 55.45 -16.42 24.78
N GLY A 627 54.61 -15.69 24.04
CA GLY A 627 54.63 -15.70 22.58
C GLY A 627 53.97 -14.46 22.02
N LEU A 628 54.50 -13.99 20.88
CA LEU A 628 53.99 -12.84 20.16
C LEU A 628 54.03 -13.13 18.65
N VAL A 629 52.87 -13.02 18.02
CA VAL A 629 52.69 -13.19 16.58
C VAL A 629 52.47 -11.81 15.96
N SER A 630 53.33 -11.44 15.02
CA SER A 630 53.32 -10.16 14.31
C SER A 630 53.09 -10.34 12.81
N GLY A 631 52.72 -9.27 12.10
CA GLY A 631 52.54 -9.28 10.65
C GLY A 631 51.09 -9.16 10.17
N PHE A 632 50.16 -8.82 11.07
CA PHE A 632 48.76 -8.63 10.71
C PHE A 632 48.54 -7.31 9.95
N PRO A 633 47.86 -7.33 8.79
CA PRO A 633 47.64 -6.13 7.99
C PRO A 633 46.60 -5.17 8.60
N SER A 634 45.81 -5.62 9.58
CA SER A 634 44.81 -4.80 10.27
C SER A 634 44.43 -5.36 11.64
N MET A 635 43.79 -4.53 12.47
CA MET A 635 43.21 -4.94 13.77
C MET A 635 42.22 -6.11 13.62
N VAL A 636 41.41 -6.09 12.55
CA VAL A 636 40.39 -7.12 12.30
C VAL A 636 41.05 -8.46 11.98
N ALA A 637 42.16 -8.46 11.24
CA ALA A 637 42.92 -9.67 10.95
C ALA A 637 43.54 -10.27 12.24
N ALA A 638 44.08 -9.40 13.12
CA ALA A 638 44.62 -9.83 14.41
C ALA A 638 43.54 -10.41 15.34
N LEU A 639 42.34 -9.81 15.38
CA LEU A 639 41.22 -10.29 16.19
C LEU A 639 40.67 -11.64 15.70
N LYS A 640 40.60 -11.86 14.38
CA LYS A 640 40.21 -13.17 13.82
C LYS A 640 41.20 -14.25 14.24
N PHE A 641 42.50 -13.96 14.14
CA PHE A 641 43.53 -14.90 14.58
C PHE A 641 43.50 -15.16 16.09
N GLU A 642 43.27 -14.13 16.92
CA GLU A 642 43.08 -14.27 18.37
C GLU A 642 41.93 -15.23 18.71
N TYR A 643 40.82 -15.15 17.97
CA TYR A 643 39.66 -16.02 18.16
C TYR A 643 39.95 -17.47 17.79
N ASP A 644 40.70 -17.71 16.71
CA ASP A 644 40.99 -19.05 16.20
C ASP A 644 42.14 -19.75 16.96
N LEU A 645 43.08 -18.99 17.56
CA LEU A 645 44.28 -19.51 18.22
C LEU A 645 44.03 -20.59 19.32
N PRO A 646 42.98 -20.51 20.17
CA PRO A 646 42.67 -21.55 21.15
C PRO A 646 42.25 -22.89 20.54
N PHE A 647 41.90 -22.92 19.25
CA PHE A 647 41.38 -24.11 18.55
C PHE A 647 42.43 -24.82 17.69
N PHE A 648 43.66 -24.28 17.62
CA PHE A 648 44.78 -25.00 17.00
C PHE A 648 45.33 -26.06 17.96
N PRO A 649 45.51 -27.32 17.51
CA PRO A 649 45.94 -28.44 18.36
C PRO A 649 47.36 -28.31 18.89
#